data_AF-A0A915ULI7-F1
#
_entry.id   AF-A0A915ULI7-F1
#
_cell.length_a   1.000
_cell.length_b   1.000
_cell.length_c   1.000
_cell.angle_alpha   90.00
_cell.angle_beta   90.00
_cell.angle_gamma   90.00
#
_symmetry.space_group_name_H-M   'P 1'
#
loop_
_entity.id
_entity.type
_entity.pdbx_description
1 polymer ?
#
loop_
_entity_poly.entity_id
_entity_poly.type
_entity_poly.pdbx_seq_one_letter_code
_entity_poly.pdbx_strand_id
1 'polypeptide(L)'
;MVGAIALFRPVGPGSALWDSASGTLRVCSSWTLVPRWGKAVVLPRVATTTTFTTPEGATVTARVQLELGAGAHLQLAAAPTPEQGLAVKAGQLAPTAKLGCLAQNTCRQKLQEEMEASLQRLASGSGKASVVLEPDPAALLAFRRQELRQRVSPPRRRVLVVGWDGADWELLSKLVARGLMPNLQKLMAGGTYGELASLTPLLSPLIWTTMATGEPPEVHGILDFLEADAATGARVPVTSRKRNVPALWNMASAAGLTVGVSGWWASWPAEAVNGVLVSDRLFFLLSDAPGDAPPGTVVFPPEQEASFRELAERAKVETDAPTVATFLPLELPRIQEALAQGRGMADPIDGFRRILVGIRVYLGAALKIAESKPHLLMAYCIGTDEIGHLLGPYLPPASPGADPALVQAAPPAVERYFAVVDRWLGRLLEQCPLSECAVLVVSDHGFKWGSDRPREFSGVAAATAALWHRPKGIFVLAGNGVMAKGRTGEPASVYDVAPTVAVLLGLPLGASWPGKPLPGVSLASGEKVAWSELVPPESYRPRVQEVKPSAEYVAQLKALGYLEGGETQGGSGSNTEGELNNLGLLHLEAGRLQEAEEAFKKAIAANPAYASPHYNLRRLYFESERYEEADRELLEALRLGLRDGRGALQRALADYERLGLRERAASLASSAVTLFPRDAMLRAAVLRYLLELNRCGEAVEKAREAVSAFPQDAAVLAFAGLSAACAGDTASAKTWMERSLVLNPNQPELKQALRMLE
;
A
#
# COMPACT_ATOMS: atom_id res chain seq x y z
N MET A 1 -12.97 -25.41 -84.09
CA MET A 1 -12.98 -23.93 -84.02
C MET A 1 -13.99 -23.52 -82.97
N VAL A 2 -13.72 -22.43 -82.24
CA VAL A 2 -14.38 -21.98 -80.99
C VAL A 2 -14.00 -22.88 -79.80
N GLY A 3 -13.29 -22.47 -78.77
CA GLY A 3 -12.66 -21.21 -78.41
C GLY A 3 -12.19 -21.40 -76.97
N ALA A 4 -10.89 -21.54 -76.73
CA ALA A 4 -10.37 -21.53 -75.37
C ALA A 4 -10.50 -20.09 -74.85
N ILE A 5 -11.66 -19.77 -74.30
CA ILE A 5 -11.91 -18.53 -73.58
C ILE A 5 -10.93 -18.54 -72.40
N ALA A 6 -9.84 -17.79 -72.54
CA ALA A 6 -8.99 -17.46 -71.42
C ALA A 6 -9.88 -16.74 -70.39
N LEU A 7 -10.18 -17.42 -69.29
CA LEU A 7 -10.94 -16.85 -68.18
C LEU A 7 -10.07 -15.77 -67.51
N PHE A 8 -10.24 -14.53 -67.96
CA PHE A 8 -9.69 -13.35 -67.32
C PHE A 8 -10.56 -13.01 -66.09
N ARG A 9 -9.94 -12.80 -64.92
CA ARG A 9 -10.65 -12.26 -63.74
C ARG A 9 -10.46 -10.75 -63.72
N PRO A 10 -11.52 -9.94 -63.56
CA PRO A 10 -11.36 -8.54 -63.22
C PRO A 10 -10.72 -8.45 -61.84
N VAL A 11 -9.61 -7.72 -61.73
CA VAL A 11 -9.02 -7.35 -60.45
C VAL A 11 -9.48 -5.92 -60.15
N GLY A 12 -10.14 -5.73 -59.01
CA GLY A 12 -10.68 -4.42 -58.63
C GLY A 12 -9.58 -3.37 -58.39
N PRO A 13 -9.91 -2.08 -58.37
CA PRO A 13 -8.96 -1.02 -58.00
C PRO A 13 -8.30 -1.33 -56.65
N GLY A 14 -6.96 -1.30 -56.58
CA GLY A 14 -6.20 -1.56 -55.36
C GLY A 14 -5.58 -2.96 -55.22
N SER A 15 -5.67 -3.81 -56.25
CA SER A 15 -4.95 -5.09 -56.27
C SER A 15 -3.50 -4.97 -56.77
N ALA A 16 -2.56 -5.68 -56.15
CA ALA A 16 -1.17 -5.77 -56.61
C ALA A 16 -0.83 -7.12 -57.26
N LEU A 17 0.12 -7.14 -58.19
CA LEU A 17 0.64 -8.33 -58.87
C LEU A 17 2.15 -8.48 -58.62
N TRP A 18 2.56 -9.67 -58.19
CA TRP A 18 3.97 -10.06 -58.02
C TRP A 18 4.52 -10.78 -59.24
N ASP A 19 5.63 -10.28 -59.78
CA ASP A 19 6.43 -10.97 -60.80
C ASP A 19 7.71 -11.51 -60.18
N SER A 20 7.79 -12.85 -60.05
CA SER A 20 8.94 -13.53 -59.47
C SER A 20 10.19 -13.52 -60.34
N ALA A 21 10.07 -13.26 -61.66
CA ALA A 21 11.21 -13.19 -62.56
C ALA A 21 11.91 -11.84 -62.51
N SER A 22 11.13 -10.75 -62.45
CA SER A 22 11.68 -9.39 -62.33
C SER A 22 11.80 -8.88 -60.89
N GLY A 23 11.26 -9.63 -59.91
CA GLY A 23 11.23 -9.21 -58.51
C GLY A 23 10.38 -7.96 -58.28
N THR A 24 9.38 -7.69 -59.11
CA THR A 24 8.60 -6.44 -59.07
C THR A 24 7.16 -6.68 -58.61
N LEU A 25 6.70 -5.90 -57.64
CA LEU A 25 5.31 -5.84 -57.21
C LEU A 25 4.66 -4.58 -57.81
N ARG A 26 3.55 -4.69 -58.54
CA ARG A 26 2.86 -3.53 -59.15
C ARG A 26 1.42 -3.43 -58.68
N VAL A 27 0.99 -2.26 -58.21
CA VAL A 27 -0.41 -1.99 -57.87
C VAL A 27 -1.16 -1.51 -59.11
N CYS A 28 -2.18 -2.27 -59.50
CA CYS A 28 -3.00 -1.95 -60.66
C CYS A 28 -3.88 -0.72 -60.37
N SER A 29 -3.68 0.34 -61.13
CA SER A 29 -4.53 1.54 -61.11
C SER A 29 -5.75 1.42 -62.03
N SER A 30 -5.80 0.41 -62.91
CA SER A 30 -6.84 0.21 -63.91
C SER A 30 -7.26 -1.26 -64.01
N TRP A 31 -8.52 -1.50 -64.39
CA TRP A 31 -9.07 -2.82 -64.70
C TRP A 31 -8.29 -3.45 -65.85
N THR A 32 -7.23 -4.19 -65.53
CA THR A 32 -6.35 -4.79 -66.53
C THR A 32 -6.59 -6.29 -66.53
N LEU A 33 -7.00 -6.83 -67.67
CA LEU A 33 -7.30 -8.25 -67.86
C LEU A 33 -5.98 -9.04 -67.88
N VAL A 34 -5.69 -9.82 -66.84
CA VAL A 34 -4.44 -10.61 -66.73
C VAL A 34 -4.64 -12.03 -67.27
N PRO A 35 -3.86 -12.49 -68.28
CA PRO A 35 -3.96 -13.85 -68.81
C PRO A 35 -3.42 -14.91 -67.83
N ARG A 36 -4.02 -16.09 -67.88
CA ARG A 36 -3.94 -17.15 -66.86
C ARG A 36 -2.67 -18.01 -66.96
N TRP A 37 -1.48 -17.43 -66.99
CA TRP A 37 -0.21 -18.19 -66.95
C TRP A 37 0.84 -17.44 -66.11
N GLY A 38 0.78 -17.71 -64.81
CA GLY A 38 1.60 -17.11 -63.75
C GLY A 38 0.78 -17.09 -62.46
N LYS A 39 1.32 -17.60 -61.34
CA LYS A 39 0.64 -17.57 -60.03
C LYS A 39 0.57 -16.12 -59.54
N ALA A 40 -0.42 -15.37 -60.00
CA ALA A 40 -0.68 -14.02 -59.52
C ALA A 40 -1.25 -14.06 -58.11
N VAL A 41 -0.48 -13.58 -57.13
CA VAL A 41 -0.92 -13.41 -55.74
C VAL A 41 -1.33 -11.95 -55.55
N VAL A 42 -2.56 -11.71 -55.08
CA VAL A 42 -3.12 -10.37 -54.87
C VAL A 42 -2.91 -9.94 -53.42
N LEU A 43 -2.07 -8.93 -53.19
CA LEU A 43 -1.78 -8.41 -51.85
C LEU A 43 -1.69 -6.87 -51.85
N PRO A 44 -2.70 -6.13 -51.34
CA PRO A 44 -2.61 -4.67 -51.19
C PRO A 44 -1.70 -4.25 -50.03
N ARG A 45 -1.38 -5.19 -49.13
CA ARG A 45 -0.51 -5.01 -47.96
C ARG A 45 0.50 -6.13 -47.92
N VAL A 46 1.78 -5.81 -47.76
CA VAL A 46 2.83 -6.79 -47.54
C VAL A 46 3.31 -6.68 -46.10
N ALA A 47 3.19 -7.75 -45.33
CA ALA A 47 3.71 -7.85 -43.98
C ALA A 47 4.74 -8.97 -43.94
N THR A 48 5.93 -8.70 -43.40
CA THR A 48 6.97 -9.70 -43.21
C THR A 48 7.72 -9.47 -41.91
N THR A 49 8.36 -10.53 -41.42
CA THR A 49 9.21 -10.48 -40.24
C THR A 49 10.58 -11.00 -40.62
N THR A 50 11.63 -10.26 -40.28
CA THR A 50 13.02 -10.72 -40.42
C THR A 50 13.73 -10.61 -39.08
N THR A 51 14.78 -11.40 -38.89
CA THR A 51 15.65 -11.30 -37.72
C THR A 51 17.07 -10.97 -38.14
N PHE A 52 17.76 -10.23 -37.28
CA PHE A 52 19.18 -9.96 -37.42
C PHE A 52 19.87 -9.93 -36.06
N THR A 53 21.19 -10.01 -36.06
CA THR A 53 21.98 -9.99 -34.82
C THR A 53 22.75 -8.67 -34.72
N THR A 54 22.70 -8.01 -33.55
CA THR A 54 23.51 -6.82 -33.29
C THR A 54 24.99 -7.19 -33.17
N PRO A 55 25.92 -6.22 -33.28
CA PRO A 55 27.34 -6.47 -33.01
C PRO A 55 27.62 -7.08 -31.62
N GLU A 56 26.75 -6.79 -30.65
CA GLU A 56 26.80 -7.32 -29.28
C GLU A 56 26.16 -8.72 -29.13
N GLY A 57 25.73 -9.35 -30.24
CA GLY A 57 25.21 -10.73 -30.25
C GLY A 57 23.71 -10.85 -29.93
N ALA A 58 22.98 -9.74 -29.82
CA ALA A 58 21.54 -9.76 -29.53
C ALA A 58 20.71 -9.98 -30.79
N THR A 59 19.71 -10.86 -30.72
CA THR A 59 18.74 -11.04 -31.81
C THR A 59 17.73 -9.89 -31.80
N VAL A 60 17.43 -9.33 -32.97
CA VAL A 60 16.43 -8.27 -33.18
C VAL A 60 15.46 -8.74 -34.24
N THR A 61 14.18 -8.66 -33.93
CA THR A 61 13.10 -8.97 -34.87
C THR A 61 12.58 -7.67 -35.47
N ALA A 62 12.67 -7.51 -36.79
CA ALA A 62 12.09 -6.39 -37.51
C ALA A 62 10.78 -6.84 -38.17
N ARG A 63 9.66 -6.26 -37.73
CA ARG A 63 8.36 -6.40 -38.40
C ARG A 63 8.19 -5.26 -39.38
N VAL A 64 7.97 -5.59 -40.64
CA VAL A 64 7.87 -4.63 -41.73
C VAL A 64 6.47 -4.72 -42.33
N GLN A 65 5.79 -3.59 -42.46
CA GLN A 65 4.56 -3.47 -43.23
C GLN A 65 4.71 -2.44 -44.32
N LEU A 66 4.20 -2.76 -45.50
CA LEU A 66 4.14 -1.87 -46.64
C LEU A 66 2.72 -1.83 -47.19
N GLU A 67 2.16 -0.62 -47.24
CA GLU A 67 0.91 -0.32 -47.92
C GLU A 67 1.23 0.44 -49.21
N LEU A 68 0.75 -0.05 -50.34
CA LEU A 68 1.02 0.56 -51.64
C LEU A 68 -0.25 1.19 -52.20
N GLY A 69 -0.17 2.48 -52.54
CA GLY A 69 -1.26 3.20 -53.21
C GLY A 69 -1.47 2.76 -54.66
N ALA A 70 -2.62 3.11 -55.23
CA ALA A 70 -2.94 2.79 -56.63
C ALA A 70 -1.88 3.37 -57.59
N GLY A 71 -1.35 2.55 -58.50
CA GLY A 71 -0.31 2.93 -59.46
C GLY A 71 1.13 2.87 -58.93
N ALA A 72 1.32 2.55 -57.65
CA ALA A 72 2.64 2.34 -57.07
C ALA A 72 3.27 1.02 -57.55
N HIS A 73 4.60 0.97 -57.65
CA HIS A 73 5.32 -0.29 -57.82
C HIS A 73 6.56 -0.37 -56.92
N LEU A 74 6.84 -1.57 -56.43
CA LEU A 74 7.93 -1.87 -55.52
C LEU A 74 8.94 -2.78 -56.23
N GLN A 75 10.20 -2.34 -56.27
CA GLN A 75 11.29 -3.15 -56.83
C GLN A 75 12.00 -3.91 -55.70
N LEU A 76 11.86 -5.23 -55.67
CA LEU A 76 12.46 -6.10 -54.67
C LEU A 76 13.61 -6.91 -55.28
N ALA A 77 14.44 -7.49 -54.41
CA ALA A 77 15.42 -8.49 -54.85
C ALA A 77 14.70 -9.72 -55.43
N ALA A 78 15.34 -10.43 -56.37
CA ALA A 78 14.78 -11.64 -56.97
C ALA A 78 14.49 -12.69 -55.89
N ALA A 79 13.21 -12.86 -55.56
CA ALA A 79 12.73 -13.75 -54.51
C ALA A 79 11.45 -14.48 -54.98
N PRO A 80 11.14 -15.66 -54.42
CA PRO A 80 9.93 -16.39 -54.76
C PRO A 80 8.63 -15.62 -54.45
N THR A 81 8.59 -14.84 -53.37
CA THR A 81 7.44 -14.01 -52.97
C THR A 81 7.87 -12.59 -52.56
N PRO A 82 6.95 -11.60 -52.55
CA PRO A 82 7.25 -10.26 -52.07
C PRO A 82 7.72 -10.26 -50.60
N GLU A 83 7.14 -11.11 -49.74
CA GLU A 83 7.50 -11.15 -48.32
C GLU A 83 8.97 -11.57 -48.11
N GLN A 84 9.46 -12.50 -48.92
CA GLN A 84 10.84 -12.98 -48.86
C GLN A 84 11.83 -11.94 -49.39
N GLY A 85 11.50 -11.23 -50.48
CA GLY A 85 12.33 -10.14 -51.00
C GLY A 85 12.50 -8.99 -50.01
N LEU A 86 11.43 -8.68 -49.27
CA LEU A 86 11.45 -7.69 -48.19
C LEU A 86 12.27 -8.16 -46.98
N ALA A 87 12.15 -9.43 -46.59
CA ALA A 87 12.95 -9.99 -45.50
C ALA A 87 14.46 -9.90 -45.77
N VAL A 88 14.88 -10.16 -47.02
CA VAL A 88 16.29 -10.03 -47.45
C VAL A 88 16.75 -8.57 -47.39
N LYS A 89 15.94 -7.61 -47.85
CA LYS A 89 16.28 -6.17 -47.80
C LYS A 89 16.36 -5.65 -46.37
N ALA A 90 15.42 -6.03 -45.51
CA ALA A 90 15.46 -5.67 -44.10
C ALA A 90 16.68 -6.29 -43.39
N GLY A 91 17.08 -7.52 -43.75
CA GLY A 91 18.32 -8.14 -43.29
C GLY A 91 19.61 -7.43 -43.75
N GLN A 92 19.58 -6.70 -44.87
CA GLN A 92 20.71 -5.88 -45.34
C GLN A 92 20.80 -4.51 -44.65
N LEU A 93 19.67 -3.99 -44.14
CA LEU A 93 19.63 -2.73 -43.37
C LEU A 93 20.13 -2.91 -41.92
N ALA A 94 20.24 -4.16 -41.46
CA ALA A 94 20.51 -4.59 -40.09
C ALA A 94 21.92 -4.35 -39.47
N PRO A 95 23.06 -4.37 -40.20
CA PRO A 95 24.38 -4.52 -39.56
C PRO A 95 24.89 -3.28 -38.81
N THR A 96 24.08 -2.22 -38.66
CA THR A 96 24.46 -0.97 -37.99
C THR A 96 23.75 -0.72 -36.66
N ALA A 97 22.73 -1.51 -36.33
CA ALA A 97 21.92 -1.32 -35.13
C ALA A 97 22.66 -1.83 -33.87
N LYS A 98 23.30 -0.90 -33.13
CA LYS A 98 23.90 -1.22 -31.83
C LYS A 98 22.81 -1.45 -30.78
N LEU A 99 23.03 -2.42 -29.89
CA LEU A 99 22.09 -2.73 -28.82
C LEU A 99 21.84 -1.52 -27.89
N GLY A 100 22.85 -0.69 -27.66
CA GLY A 100 22.71 0.56 -26.90
C GLY A 100 21.77 1.59 -27.54
N CYS A 101 21.72 1.67 -28.88
CA CYS A 101 20.73 2.50 -29.57
C CYS A 101 19.33 1.89 -29.46
N LEU A 102 19.21 0.58 -29.63
CA LEU A 102 17.93 -0.13 -29.51
C LEU A 102 17.34 -0.05 -28.09
N ALA A 103 18.18 0.12 -27.07
CA ALA A 103 17.76 0.33 -25.69
C ALA A 103 17.14 1.70 -25.42
N GLN A 104 17.37 2.69 -26.29
CA GLN A 104 16.85 4.06 -26.17
C GLN A 104 15.68 4.26 -27.13
N ASN A 105 14.52 4.70 -26.63
CA ASN A 105 13.32 4.86 -27.48
C ASN A 105 13.53 5.85 -28.63
N THR A 106 14.18 6.98 -28.37
CA THR A 106 14.48 7.99 -29.39
C THR A 106 15.42 7.47 -30.47
N CYS A 107 16.49 6.76 -30.09
CA CYS A 107 17.44 6.19 -31.05
C CYS A 107 16.82 5.04 -31.85
N ARG A 108 16.06 4.16 -31.19
CA ARG A 108 15.30 3.07 -31.85
C ARG A 108 14.27 3.61 -32.83
N GLN A 109 13.52 4.65 -32.44
CA GLN A 109 12.54 5.30 -33.31
C GLN A 109 13.24 5.92 -34.53
N LYS A 110 14.36 6.61 -34.33
CA LYS A 110 15.14 7.16 -35.44
C LYS A 110 15.64 6.07 -36.39
N LEU A 111 16.10 4.94 -35.86
CA LEU A 111 16.51 3.79 -36.66
C LEU A 111 15.33 3.19 -37.43
N GLN A 112 14.15 3.11 -36.81
CA GLN A 112 12.91 2.69 -37.50
C GLN A 112 12.57 3.66 -38.63
N GLU A 113 12.60 4.97 -38.40
CA GLU A 113 12.34 6.00 -39.41
C GLU A 113 13.34 5.93 -40.58
N GLU A 114 14.63 5.67 -40.30
CA GLU A 114 15.67 5.47 -41.32
C GLU A 114 15.42 4.20 -42.16
N MET A 115 14.97 3.12 -41.53
CA MET A 115 14.58 1.88 -42.21
C MET A 115 13.30 2.08 -43.04
N GLU A 116 12.30 2.76 -42.50
CA GLU A 116 11.07 3.14 -43.19
C GLU A 116 11.38 3.99 -44.42
N ALA A 117 12.21 5.02 -44.30
CA ALA A 117 12.64 5.86 -45.43
C ALA A 117 13.41 5.05 -46.49
N SER A 118 14.22 4.07 -46.06
CA SER A 118 14.96 3.21 -46.98
C SER A 118 14.05 2.22 -47.73
N LEU A 119 13.02 1.69 -47.05
CA LEU A 119 11.99 0.86 -47.68
C LEU A 119 11.07 1.70 -48.58
N GLN A 120 10.75 2.93 -48.18
CA GLN A 120 9.96 3.86 -48.95
C GLN A 120 10.63 4.20 -50.29
N ARG A 121 11.97 4.30 -50.34
CA ARG A 121 12.74 4.47 -51.60
C ARG A 121 12.61 3.30 -52.57
N LEU A 122 12.21 2.11 -52.10
CA LEU A 122 11.95 0.96 -52.97
C LEU A 122 10.58 1.05 -53.65
N ALA A 123 9.67 1.91 -53.16
CA ALA A 123 8.35 2.13 -53.70
C ALA A 123 8.31 3.39 -54.56
N SER A 124 7.79 3.30 -55.78
CA SER A 124 7.41 4.47 -56.57
C SER A 124 5.97 4.88 -56.23
N GLY A 125 5.71 6.18 -56.07
CA GLY A 125 4.36 6.70 -55.78
C GLY A 125 3.96 6.75 -54.30
N SER A 126 2.66 6.86 -54.01
CA SER A 126 2.10 7.14 -52.68
C SER A 126 1.90 5.88 -51.80
N GLY A 127 2.99 5.20 -51.46
CA GLY A 127 2.99 4.10 -50.47
C GLY A 127 3.30 4.59 -49.05
N LYS A 128 3.05 3.76 -48.04
CA LYS A 128 3.49 3.98 -46.65
C LYS A 128 4.19 2.74 -46.12
N ALA A 129 5.44 2.88 -45.71
CA ALA A 129 6.19 1.86 -44.99
C ALA A 129 6.06 2.07 -43.47
N SER A 130 5.95 0.99 -42.71
CA SER A 130 6.17 0.99 -41.27
C SER A 130 7.11 -0.14 -40.86
N VAL A 131 8.02 0.16 -39.93
CA VAL A 131 8.97 -0.80 -39.38
C VAL A 131 8.91 -0.73 -37.86
N VAL A 132 8.75 -1.90 -37.24
CA VAL A 132 8.83 -2.05 -35.78
C VAL A 132 10.01 -2.95 -35.45
N LEU A 133 10.94 -2.43 -34.65
CA LEU A 133 12.10 -3.18 -34.17
C LEU A 133 11.84 -3.73 -32.76
N GLU A 134 11.90 -5.05 -32.63
CA GLU A 134 11.69 -5.81 -31.41
C GLU A 134 13.00 -6.54 -31.05
N PRO A 135 13.94 -5.86 -30.34
CA PRO A 135 15.12 -6.53 -29.79
C PRO A 135 14.72 -7.60 -28.78
N ASP A 136 15.52 -8.66 -28.68
CA ASP A 136 15.36 -9.70 -27.66
C ASP A 136 15.31 -9.05 -26.26
N PRO A 137 14.18 -9.18 -25.53
CA PRO A 137 14.02 -8.57 -24.22
C PRO A 137 15.11 -9.00 -23.22
N ALA A 138 15.58 -10.25 -23.29
CA ALA A 138 16.61 -10.76 -22.38
C ALA A 138 17.97 -10.09 -22.65
N ALA A 139 18.35 -9.97 -23.93
CA ALA A 139 19.57 -9.28 -24.32
C ALA A 139 19.52 -7.78 -23.99
N LEU A 140 18.38 -7.13 -24.20
CA LEU A 140 18.18 -5.71 -23.86
C LEU A 140 18.32 -5.46 -22.36
N LEU A 141 17.72 -6.33 -21.54
CA LEU A 141 17.82 -6.28 -20.10
C LEU A 141 19.27 -6.51 -19.63
N ALA A 142 19.96 -7.51 -20.19
CA ALA A 142 21.35 -7.80 -19.86
C ALA A 142 22.25 -6.60 -20.15
N PHE A 143 22.08 -5.97 -21.32
CA PHE A 143 22.79 -4.76 -21.69
C PHE A 143 22.52 -3.60 -20.73
N ARG A 144 21.24 -3.32 -20.44
CA ARG A 144 20.85 -2.24 -19.52
C ARG A 144 21.40 -2.44 -18.10
N ARG A 145 21.43 -3.69 -17.61
CA ARG A 145 22.05 -4.03 -16.32
C ARG A 145 23.57 -3.90 -16.35
N GLN A 146 24.21 -4.25 -17.45
CA GLN A 146 25.65 -4.05 -17.62
C GLN A 146 26.01 -2.56 -17.60
N GLU A 147 25.26 -1.72 -18.33
CA GLU A 147 25.37 -0.26 -18.28
C GLU A 147 25.17 0.27 -16.84
N LEU A 148 24.12 -0.19 -16.15
CA LEU A 148 23.87 0.18 -14.77
C LEU A 148 25.07 -0.17 -13.87
N ARG A 149 25.63 -1.37 -13.99
CA ARG A 149 26.79 -1.83 -13.20
C ARG A 149 28.08 -1.05 -13.52
N GLN A 150 28.25 -0.59 -14.75
CA GLN A 150 29.38 0.25 -15.12
C GLN A 150 29.25 1.67 -14.53
N ARG A 151 28.02 2.18 -14.40
CA ARG A 151 27.73 3.48 -13.80
C ARG A 151 27.78 3.44 -12.27
N VAL A 152 27.23 2.39 -11.67
CA VAL A 152 27.21 2.17 -10.23
C VAL A 152 28.52 1.49 -9.83
N SER A 153 29.53 2.29 -9.51
CA SER A 153 30.73 1.77 -8.85
C SER A 153 30.36 1.27 -7.44
N PRO A 154 30.90 0.13 -6.97
CA PRO A 154 30.69 -0.33 -5.60
C PRO A 154 30.99 0.81 -4.62
N PRO A 155 29.99 1.31 -3.88
CA PRO A 155 30.20 2.46 -3.03
C PRO A 155 31.16 2.04 -1.92
N ARG A 156 32.13 2.92 -1.60
CA ARG A 156 32.97 2.75 -0.40
C ARG A 156 32.15 2.75 0.90
N ARG A 157 30.91 3.25 0.81
CA ARG A 157 29.94 3.37 1.89
C ARG A 157 28.93 2.23 1.84
N ARG A 158 28.60 1.68 3.02
CA ARG A 158 27.46 0.78 3.22
C ARG A 158 26.26 1.54 3.76
N VAL A 159 25.06 0.99 3.61
CA VAL A 159 23.81 1.60 4.10
C VAL A 159 23.08 0.59 4.99
N LEU A 160 22.76 1.01 6.21
CA LEU A 160 21.91 0.28 7.14
C LEU A 160 20.58 1.01 7.29
N VAL A 161 19.49 0.33 6.95
CA VAL A 161 18.13 0.81 7.18
C VAL A 161 17.51 -0.05 8.28
N VAL A 162 17.05 0.58 9.35
CA VAL A 162 16.35 -0.07 10.46
C VAL A 162 14.93 0.48 10.54
N GLY A 163 13.95 -0.35 10.22
CA GLY A 163 12.54 -0.02 10.37
C GLY A 163 12.07 -0.33 11.78
N TRP A 164 11.57 0.67 12.50
CA TRP A 164 10.83 0.50 13.76
C TRP A 164 9.37 0.82 13.50
N ASP A 165 8.51 -0.19 13.50
CA ASP A 165 7.08 -0.03 13.24
C ASP A 165 6.41 0.83 14.33
N GLY A 166 5.56 1.78 13.95
CA GLY A 166 4.84 2.64 14.90
C GLY A 166 5.69 3.44 15.90
N ALA A 167 6.96 3.72 15.59
CA ALA A 167 7.84 4.45 16.49
C ALA A 167 7.51 5.95 16.48
N ASP A 168 7.43 6.56 17.66
CA ASP A 168 6.96 7.94 17.83
C ASP A 168 7.85 8.77 18.77
N TRP A 169 8.06 10.03 18.41
CA TRP A 169 8.86 10.97 19.21
C TRP A 169 8.28 11.26 20.60
N GLU A 170 6.97 11.09 20.82
CA GLU A 170 6.30 11.27 22.11
C GLU A 170 6.88 10.35 23.18
N LEU A 171 7.15 9.09 22.82
CA LEU A 171 7.80 8.13 23.70
C LEU A 171 9.32 8.24 23.62
N LEU A 172 9.89 8.19 22.42
CA LEU A 172 11.35 8.08 22.24
C LEU A 172 12.11 9.26 22.86
N SER A 173 11.58 10.49 22.74
CA SER A 173 12.23 11.67 23.34
C SER A 173 12.33 11.56 24.86
N LYS A 174 11.31 10.99 25.51
CA LYS A 174 11.29 10.78 26.97
C LYS A 174 12.30 9.71 27.39
N LEU A 175 12.39 8.61 26.62
CA LEU A 175 13.33 7.53 26.88
C LEU A 175 14.79 7.96 26.67
N VAL A 176 15.07 8.73 25.61
CA VAL A 176 16.39 9.32 25.35
C VAL A 176 16.77 10.30 26.47
N ALA A 177 15.87 11.19 26.87
CA ALA A 177 16.13 12.15 27.95
C ALA A 177 16.45 11.47 29.30
N ARG A 178 15.92 10.26 29.51
CA ARG A 178 16.19 9.43 30.70
C ARG A 178 17.43 8.54 30.56
N GLY A 179 18.16 8.61 29.45
CA GLY A 179 19.35 7.81 29.20
C GLY A 179 19.08 6.32 28.90
N LEU A 180 17.84 5.96 28.54
CA LEU A 180 17.45 4.56 28.27
C LEU A 180 17.71 4.13 26.82
N MET A 181 18.03 5.07 25.93
CA MET A 181 18.28 4.81 24.50
C MET A 181 19.59 5.47 24.02
N PRO A 182 20.76 5.04 24.54
CA PRO A 182 22.05 5.66 24.24
C PRO A 182 22.48 5.53 22.78
N ASN A 183 22.10 4.47 22.07
CA ASN A 183 22.48 4.30 20.67
C ASN A 183 21.69 5.21 19.74
N LEU A 184 20.38 5.35 19.99
CA LEU A 184 19.55 6.35 19.32
C LEU A 184 20.06 7.76 19.61
N GLN A 185 20.39 8.06 20.86
CA GLN A 185 20.97 9.36 21.25
C GLN A 185 22.27 9.65 20.49
N LYS A 186 23.14 8.65 20.32
CA LYS A 186 24.37 8.77 19.53
C LYS A 186 24.08 9.11 18.07
N LEU A 187 23.08 8.48 17.44
CA LEU A 187 22.67 8.82 16.07
C LEU A 187 22.09 10.23 15.98
N MET A 188 21.26 10.64 16.94
CA MET A 188 20.67 11.99 16.99
C MET A 188 21.75 13.07 17.12
N ALA A 189 22.77 12.84 17.96
CA ALA A 189 23.84 13.81 18.21
C ALA A 189 24.74 14.03 16.98
N GLY A 190 24.95 13.00 16.16
CA GLY A 190 25.82 13.05 14.98
C GLY A 190 25.08 13.05 13.63
N GLY A 191 23.78 13.31 13.63
CA GLY A 191 22.92 13.09 12.46
C GLY A 191 21.89 14.20 12.22
N THR A 192 20.91 13.87 11.38
CA THR A 192 19.72 14.67 11.09
C THR A 192 18.49 13.83 11.41
N TYR A 193 17.52 14.39 12.13
CA TYR A 193 16.32 13.66 12.54
C TYR A 193 15.08 14.56 12.59
N GLY A 194 13.91 13.95 12.46
CA GLY A 194 12.64 14.68 12.43
C GLY A 194 11.42 13.77 12.36
N GLU A 195 10.27 14.38 12.16
CA GLU A 195 9.02 13.66 11.89
C GLU A 195 9.01 13.16 10.44
N LEU A 196 8.45 11.98 10.21
CA LEU A 196 8.25 11.41 8.88
C LEU A 196 6.75 11.28 8.60
N ALA A 197 6.22 12.07 7.67
CA ALA A 197 4.80 12.02 7.32
C ALA A 197 4.45 10.69 6.62
N SER A 198 3.36 10.07 7.07
CA SER A 198 2.87 8.80 6.56
C SER A 198 1.84 8.96 5.43
N LEU A 199 1.27 7.85 4.97
CA LEU A 199 0.14 7.78 4.03
C LEU A 199 -1.17 7.52 4.77
N THR A 200 -2.28 7.79 4.09
CA THR A 200 -3.61 7.36 4.55
C THR A 200 -4.18 6.39 3.52
N PRO A 201 -4.64 5.19 3.93
CA PRO A 201 -4.75 4.70 5.31
C PRO A 201 -3.39 4.31 5.94
N LEU A 202 -3.33 4.35 7.27
CA LEU A 202 -2.14 3.97 8.06
C LEU A 202 -2.01 2.44 8.15
N LEU A 203 -1.64 1.81 7.03
CA LEU A 203 -1.46 0.36 6.95
C LEU A 203 0.02 0.03 6.69
N SER A 204 0.64 -0.69 7.61
CA SER A 204 2.06 -1.06 7.56
C SER A 204 2.48 -1.70 6.23
N PRO A 205 1.83 -2.75 5.68
CA PRO A 205 2.28 -3.35 4.41
C PRO A 205 2.26 -2.37 3.24
N LEU A 206 1.29 -1.45 3.21
CA LEU A 206 1.18 -0.40 2.20
C LEU A 206 2.35 0.60 2.33
N ILE A 207 2.59 1.10 3.54
CA ILE A 207 3.58 2.16 3.78
C ILE A 207 5.02 1.63 3.71
N TRP A 208 5.30 0.46 4.30
CA TRP A 208 6.64 -0.17 4.22
C TRP A 208 7.00 -0.56 2.79
N THR A 209 6.01 -0.94 1.96
CA THR A 209 6.24 -1.17 0.53
C THR A 209 6.52 0.13 -0.22
N THR A 210 5.81 1.21 0.09
CA THR A 210 6.11 2.55 -0.45
C THR A 210 7.56 2.94 -0.14
N MET A 211 8.01 2.81 1.12
CA MET A 211 9.40 3.12 1.50
C MET A 211 10.43 2.24 0.79
N ALA A 212 10.11 0.96 0.56
CA ALA A 212 11.01 0.02 -0.09
C ALA A 212 11.06 0.15 -1.61
N THR A 213 10.07 0.75 -2.25
CA THR A 213 9.96 0.83 -3.71
C THR A 213 10.14 2.25 -4.24
N GLY A 214 9.86 3.26 -3.41
CA GLY A 214 9.74 4.66 -3.79
C GLY A 214 8.48 4.98 -4.59
N GLU A 215 7.59 4.02 -4.78
CA GLU A 215 6.39 4.15 -5.61
C GLU A 215 5.12 4.32 -4.78
N PRO A 216 4.09 5.03 -5.28
CA PRO A 216 2.78 5.07 -4.65
C PRO A 216 2.09 3.70 -4.54
N PRO A 217 1.18 3.50 -3.57
CA PRO A 217 0.47 2.24 -3.42
C PRO A 217 -0.29 1.75 -4.64
N GLU A 218 -0.92 2.65 -5.37
CA GLU A 218 -1.63 2.35 -6.62
C GLU A 218 -0.68 1.83 -7.72
N VAL A 219 0.60 2.17 -7.66
CA VAL A 219 1.63 1.70 -8.58
C VAL A 219 2.20 0.37 -8.10
N HIS A 220 2.62 0.29 -6.83
CA HIS A 220 3.25 -0.93 -6.31
C HIS A 220 2.27 -2.07 -6.03
N GLY A 221 0.97 -1.81 -5.89
CA GLY A 221 -0.10 -2.83 -5.85
C GLY A 221 -0.39 -3.44 -4.47
N ILE A 222 0.46 -3.21 -3.47
CA ILE A 222 0.17 -3.56 -2.05
C ILE A 222 -0.78 -2.52 -1.45
N LEU A 223 -2.04 -2.90 -1.21
CA LEU A 223 -3.09 -1.98 -0.76
C LEU A 223 -3.69 -2.33 0.60
N ASP A 224 -3.38 -3.50 1.14
CA ASP A 224 -3.99 -4.02 2.37
C ASP A 224 -3.13 -5.11 3.03
N PHE A 225 -3.50 -5.55 4.23
CA PHE A 225 -2.90 -6.70 4.93
C PHE A 225 -3.25 -8.05 4.30
N LEU A 226 -4.37 -8.11 3.57
CA LEU A 226 -4.81 -9.29 2.83
C LEU A 226 -4.81 -9.02 1.33
N GLU A 227 -4.58 -10.06 0.56
CA GLU A 227 -4.83 -10.09 -0.88
C GLU A 227 -5.75 -11.25 -1.24
N ALA A 228 -6.33 -11.20 -2.44
CA ALA A 228 -6.95 -12.37 -3.05
C ALA A 228 -5.87 -13.22 -3.73
N ASP A 229 -5.72 -14.48 -3.32
CA ASP A 229 -4.84 -15.41 -4.03
C ASP A 229 -5.37 -15.62 -5.46
N ALA A 230 -4.50 -15.42 -6.44
CA ALA A 230 -4.91 -15.41 -7.85
C ALA A 230 -5.42 -16.76 -8.37
N ALA A 231 -5.04 -17.87 -7.74
CA ALA A 231 -5.45 -19.21 -8.16
C ALA A 231 -6.78 -19.63 -7.52
N THR A 232 -6.99 -19.27 -6.25
CA THR A 232 -8.10 -19.78 -5.45
C THR A 232 -9.17 -18.72 -5.14
N GLY A 233 -8.84 -17.43 -5.27
CA GLY A 233 -9.65 -16.31 -4.78
C GLY A 233 -9.68 -16.19 -3.26
N ALA A 234 -8.98 -17.09 -2.54
CA ALA A 234 -8.95 -17.09 -1.09
C ALA A 234 -8.26 -15.83 -0.56
N ARG A 235 -8.77 -15.30 0.55
CA ARG A 235 -8.14 -14.19 1.26
C ARG A 235 -6.91 -14.72 1.99
N VAL A 236 -5.74 -14.28 1.56
CA VAL A 236 -4.45 -14.67 2.14
C VAL A 236 -3.71 -13.43 2.61
N PRO A 237 -2.86 -13.56 3.63
CA PRO A 237 -1.93 -12.50 3.97
C PRO A 237 -1.13 -12.01 2.77
N VAL A 238 -0.90 -10.71 2.69
CA VAL A 238 -0.21 -10.12 1.53
C VAL A 238 1.18 -10.72 1.31
N THR A 239 1.48 -11.00 0.04
CA THR A 239 2.74 -11.61 -0.41
C THR A 239 3.52 -10.69 -1.34
N SER A 240 4.81 -10.96 -1.52
CA SER A 240 5.67 -10.27 -2.49
C SER A 240 5.17 -10.39 -3.93
N ARG A 241 4.36 -11.41 -4.25
CA ARG A 241 3.81 -11.65 -5.59
C ARG A 241 2.90 -10.52 -6.07
N LYS A 242 2.19 -9.87 -5.14
CA LYS A 242 1.31 -8.73 -5.45
C LYS A 242 2.09 -7.49 -5.89
N ARG A 243 3.34 -7.33 -5.43
CA ARG A 243 4.14 -6.13 -5.67
C ARG A 243 4.49 -5.96 -7.16
N ASN A 244 4.05 -4.87 -7.80
CA ASN A 244 4.18 -4.59 -9.23
C ASN A 244 5.52 -4.00 -9.66
N VAL A 245 6.36 -3.60 -8.70
CA VAL A 245 7.59 -2.87 -8.95
C VAL A 245 8.73 -3.45 -8.11
N PRO A 246 9.98 -3.33 -8.56
CA PRO A 246 11.12 -3.74 -7.76
C PRO A 246 11.22 -2.91 -6.47
N ALA A 247 11.76 -3.53 -5.43
CA ALA A 247 12.17 -2.84 -4.21
C ALA A 247 13.68 -2.53 -4.24
N LEU A 248 14.15 -1.73 -3.28
CA LEU A 248 15.55 -1.30 -3.14
C LEU A 248 16.53 -2.47 -3.16
N TRP A 249 16.20 -3.60 -2.53
CA TRP A 249 17.04 -4.80 -2.56
C TRP A 249 17.16 -5.43 -3.95
N ASN A 250 16.09 -5.37 -4.77
CA ASN A 250 16.14 -5.83 -6.16
C ASN A 250 16.94 -4.85 -7.02
N MET A 251 16.76 -3.54 -6.83
CA MET A 251 17.48 -2.48 -7.55
C MET A 251 18.99 -2.55 -7.28
N ALA A 252 19.37 -2.66 -6.01
CA ALA A 252 20.76 -2.83 -5.59
C ALA A 252 21.38 -4.13 -6.14
N SER A 253 20.63 -5.25 -6.09
CA SER A 253 21.09 -6.52 -6.68
C SER A 253 21.31 -6.41 -8.20
N ALA A 254 20.39 -5.74 -8.92
CA ALA A 254 20.53 -5.53 -10.35
C ALA A 254 21.78 -4.68 -10.70
N ALA A 255 22.08 -3.68 -9.86
CA ALA A 255 23.30 -2.89 -9.93
C ALA A 255 24.57 -3.63 -9.49
N GLY A 256 24.47 -4.90 -9.07
CA GLY A 256 25.62 -5.71 -8.64
C GLY A 256 26.05 -5.50 -7.20
N LEU A 257 25.30 -4.73 -6.41
CA LEU A 257 25.56 -4.52 -4.99
C LEU A 257 25.05 -5.70 -4.17
N THR A 258 25.75 -6.01 -3.08
CA THR A 258 25.31 -7.06 -2.14
C THR A 258 24.28 -6.53 -1.16
N VAL A 259 23.25 -7.33 -0.86
CA VAL A 259 22.13 -6.92 -0.01
C VAL A 259 21.84 -7.92 1.10
N GLY A 260 21.35 -7.39 2.21
CA GLY A 260 20.78 -8.13 3.32
C GLY A 260 19.39 -7.59 3.64
N VAL A 261 18.38 -8.45 3.72
CA VAL A 261 17.02 -8.07 4.11
C VAL A 261 16.53 -9.01 5.20
N SER A 262 15.92 -8.47 6.26
CA SER A 262 15.36 -9.28 7.34
C SER A 262 14.00 -8.76 7.80
N GLY A 263 12.98 -9.60 7.61
CA GLY A 263 11.63 -9.42 8.16
C GLY A 263 10.79 -8.34 7.49
N TRP A 264 11.27 -7.73 6.40
CA TRP A 264 10.59 -6.60 5.77
C TRP A 264 9.20 -6.99 5.23
N TRP A 265 8.18 -6.15 5.41
CA TRP A 265 6.81 -6.44 4.99
C TRP A 265 6.68 -6.85 3.52
N ALA A 266 5.75 -7.79 3.25
CA ALA A 266 5.43 -8.30 1.91
C ALA A 266 6.68 -8.79 1.14
N SER A 267 7.57 -9.51 1.82
CA SER A 267 8.80 -10.06 1.24
C SER A 267 8.78 -11.59 1.09
N TRP A 268 7.71 -12.25 1.54
CA TRP A 268 7.47 -13.67 1.27
C TRP A 268 6.60 -13.88 0.02
N PRO A 269 6.92 -14.86 -0.85
CA PRO A 269 8.09 -15.74 -0.79
C PRO A 269 9.40 -14.99 -1.00
N ALA A 270 10.47 -15.50 -0.37
CA ALA A 270 11.79 -14.88 -0.41
C ALA A 270 12.30 -14.77 -1.85
N GLU A 271 12.63 -13.55 -2.26
CA GLU A 271 13.03 -13.22 -3.62
C GLU A 271 14.53 -13.47 -3.85
N ALA A 272 14.89 -13.75 -5.10
CA ALA A 272 16.29 -13.86 -5.50
C ALA A 272 16.99 -12.49 -5.42
N VAL A 273 18.08 -12.44 -4.65
CA VAL A 273 18.88 -11.23 -4.44
C VAL A 273 20.38 -11.54 -4.49
N ASN A 274 21.21 -10.53 -4.72
CA ASN A 274 22.66 -10.67 -4.59
C ASN A 274 23.06 -10.61 -3.11
N GLY A 275 22.80 -11.67 -2.35
CA GLY A 275 23.04 -11.71 -0.92
C GLY A 275 22.00 -12.56 -0.20
N VAL A 276 21.49 -12.08 0.94
CA VAL A 276 20.56 -12.85 1.78
C VAL A 276 19.27 -12.07 2.01
N LEU A 277 18.13 -12.71 1.79
CA LEU A 277 16.81 -12.18 2.15
C LEU A 277 16.11 -13.18 3.05
N VAL A 278 15.79 -12.76 4.26
CA VAL A 278 14.93 -13.47 5.22
C VAL A 278 13.58 -12.77 5.21
N SER A 279 12.54 -13.47 4.76
CA SER A 279 11.23 -12.85 4.57
C SER A 279 10.53 -12.53 5.89
N ASP A 280 9.44 -11.77 5.81
CA ASP A 280 8.51 -11.48 6.90
C ASP A 280 7.79 -12.71 7.47
N ARG A 281 8.03 -13.93 6.95
CA ARG A 281 7.36 -15.15 7.43
C ARG A 281 8.21 -16.02 8.33
N LEU A 282 9.53 -15.79 8.46
CA LEU A 282 10.39 -16.66 9.27
C LEU A 282 9.89 -16.83 10.70
N PHE A 283 9.46 -15.74 11.35
CA PHE A 283 8.95 -15.79 12.71
C PHE A 283 7.60 -16.50 12.82
N PHE A 284 6.70 -16.25 11.87
CA PHE A 284 5.32 -16.73 11.92
C PHE A 284 5.22 -18.24 11.66
N LEU A 285 6.17 -18.79 10.90
CA LEU A 285 6.27 -20.22 10.60
C LEU A 285 6.79 -21.09 11.75
N LEU A 286 7.27 -20.48 12.84
CA LEU A 286 7.60 -21.21 14.08
C LEU A 286 6.37 -21.53 14.94
N SER A 287 5.21 -21.00 14.55
CA SER A 287 3.98 -21.08 15.32
C SER A 287 2.91 -21.89 14.59
N ASP A 288 2.92 -21.87 13.25
CA ASP A 288 2.20 -22.85 12.43
C ASP A 288 2.72 -24.28 12.75
N ALA A 289 1.81 -25.23 12.96
CA ALA A 289 2.16 -26.60 13.37
C ALA A 289 3.23 -27.23 12.44
N PRO A 290 4.13 -28.12 12.93
CA PRO A 290 5.32 -28.62 12.20
C PRO A 290 5.10 -29.38 10.87
N GLY A 291 3.91 -29.34 10.26
CA GLY A 291 3.58 -30.03 9.00
C GLY A 291 2.97 -29.16 7.90
N ASP A 292 2.63 -27.90 8.16
CA ASP A 292 1.83 -27.06 7.23
C ASP A 292 2.51 -25.73 6.84
N ALA A 293 3.85 -25.70 6.72
CA ALA A 293 4.51 -24.50 6.19
C ALA A 293 3.92 -24.16 4.80
N PRO A 294 3.54 -22.89 4.53
CA PRO A 294 3.00 -22.49 3.25
C PRO A 294 4.05 -22.78 2.17
N PRO A 295 3.64 -23.32 1.01
CA PRO A 295 4.58 -23.61 -0.06
C PRO A 295 5.28 -22.31 -0.47
N GLY A 296 6.62 -22.32 -0.47
CA GLY A 296 7.44 -21.14 -0.80
C GLY A 296 8.65 -20.98 0.12
N THR A 297 9.74 -20.45 -0.43
CA THR A 297 11.00 -20.25 0.32
C THR A 297 10.89 -19.05 1.26
N VAL A 298 11.42 -19.19 2.47
CA VAL A 298 11.38 -18.13 3.51
C VAL A 298 12.71 -17.40 3.59
N VAL A 299 13.77 -18.05 3.11
CA VAL A 299 15.11 -17.48 3.03
C VAL A 299 15.67 -17.66 1.62
N PHE A 300 16.20 -16.59 1.05
CA PHE A 300 17.07 -16.67 -0.11
C PHE A 300 18.53 -16.41 0.31
N PRO A 301 19.51 -17.19 -0.17
CA PRO A 301 19.31 -18.38 -1.01
C PRO A 301 18.80 -19.57 -0.16
N PRO A 302 18.04 -20.52 -0.75
CA PRO A 302 17.32 -21.56 -0.01
C PRO A 302 18.20 -22.43 0.89
N GLU A 303 19.46 -22.66 0.51
CA GLU A 303 20.42 -23.46 1.27
C GLU A 303 20.75 -22.88 2.65
N GLN A 304 20.48 -21.59 2.89
CA GLN A 304 20.69 -20.97 4.20
C GLN A 304 19.49 -21.10 5.14
N GLU A 305 18.32 -21.54 4.63
CA GLU A 305 17.06 -21.51 5.38
C GLU A 305 17.13 -22.27 6.70
N ALA A 306 17.71 -23.48 6.70
CA ALA A 306 17.84 -24.32 7.89
C ALA A 306 18.53 -23.57 9.06
N SER A 307 19.60 -22.84 8.75
CA SER A 307 20.38 -22.13 9.75
C SER A 307 19.67 -20.89 10.31
N PHE A 308 18.72 -20.31 9.57
CA PHE A 308 17.85 -19.24 10.09
C PHE A 308 16.66 -19.79 10.85
N ARG A 309 16.13 -20.97 10.49
CA ARG A 309 15.12 -21.68 11.28
C ARG A 309 15.68 -22.08 12.65
N GLU A 310 16.90 -22.59 12.72
CA GLU A 310 17.60 -22.87 13.99
C GLU A 310 17.75 -21.63 14.87
N LEU A 311 18.10 -20.48 14.27
CA LEU A 311 18.16 -19.21 14.99
C LEU A 311 16.80 -18.86 15.60
N ALA A 312 15.74 -19.05 14.81
CA ALA A 312 14.41 -18.68 15.20
C ALA A 312 13.85 -19.62 16.29
N GLU A 313 14.07 -20.93 16.19
CA GLU A 313 13.73 -21.90 17.23
C GLU A 313 14.50 -21.62 18.53
N ARG A 314 15.79 -21.31 18.44
CA ARG A 314 16.59 -20.92 19.61
C ARG A 314 16.01 -19.66 20.27
N ALA A 315 15.64 -18.64 19.49
CA ALA A 315 15.01 -17.44 20.01
C ALA A 315 13.70 -17.74 20.75
N LYS A 316 12.89 -18.69 20.26
CA LYS A 316 11.66 -19.15 20.92
C LYS A 316 11.97 -19.85 22.25
N VAL A 317 12.91 -20.79 22.27
CA VAL A 317 13.30 -21.55 23.48
C VAL A 317 13.92 -20.65 24.54
N GLU A 318 14.84 -19.76 24.16
CA GLU A 318 15.55 -18.85 25.08
C GLU A 318 14.69 -17.68 25.58
N THR A 319 13.48 -17.49 25.06
CA THR A 319 12.52 -16.50 25.58
C THR A 319 11.55 -17.21 26.52
N ASP A 320 12.05 -17.77 27.60
CA ASP A 320 11.26 -18.51 28.59
C ASP A 320 10.57 -17.60 29.62
N ALA A 321 9.80 -18.19 30.56
CA ALA A 321 9.11 -17.44 31.61
C ALA A 321 10.05 -16.57 32.48
N PRO A 322 11.22 -17.08 32.95
CA PRO A 322 12.21 -16.24 33.61
C PRO A 322 12.67 -15.05 32.77
N THR A 323 12.94 -15.26 31.47
CA THR A 323 13.30 -14.17 30.57
C THR A 323 12.19 -13.13 30.48
N VAL A 324 10.94 -13.55 30.29
CA VAL A 324 9.77 -12.63 30.26
C VAL A 324 9.66 -11.84 31.56
N ALA A 325 9.87 -12.47 32.71
CA ALA A 325 9.81 -11.82 34.03
C ALA A 325 10.86 -10.70 34.20
N THR A 326 12.00 -10.77 33.51
CA THR A 326 12.99 -9.67 33.52
C THR A 326 12.48 -8.38 32.90
N PHE A 327 11.52 -8.49 31.98
CA PHE A 327 10.94 -7.38 31.25
C PHE A 327 9.59 -6.98 31.81
N LEU A 328 8.68 -7.94 31.97
CA LEU A 328 7.33 -7.76 32.49
C LEU A 328 7.30 -8.19 33.97
N PRO A 329 7.33 -7.25 34.94
CA PRO A 329 7.49 -7.56 36.35
C PRO A 329 6.19 -8.11 36.97
N LEU A 330 5.88 -9.37 36.65
CA LEU A 330 4.81 -10.17 37.21
C LEU A 330 5.39 -11.41 37.93
N GLU A 331 4.59 -12.01 38.80
CA GLU A 331 4.95 -13.24 39.48
C GLU A 331 5.23 -14.38 38.48
N LEU A 332 6.34 -15.08 38.68
CA LEU A 332 6.79 -16.13 37.75
C LEU A 332 5.75 -17.23 37.50
N PRO A 333 4.99 -17.74 38.51
CA PRO A 333 3.93 -18.73 38.27
C PRO A 333 2.83 -18.23 37.33
N ARG A 334 2.47 -16.95 37.42
CA ARG A 334 1.47 -16.34 36.55
C ARG A 334 1.95 -16.28 35.10
N ILE A 335 3.24 -15.96 34.90
CA ILE A 335 3.85 -15.99 33.57
C ILE A 335 3.86 -17.42 33.03
N GLN A 336 4.33 -18.39 33.82
CA GLN A 336 4.36 -19.81 33.43
C GLN A 336 2.98 -20.32 33.01
N GLU A 337 1.93 -19.97 33.76
CA GLU A 337 0.55 -20.34 33.43
C GLU A 337 0.10 -19.73 32.09
N ALA A 338 0.32 -18.43 31.88
CA ALA A 338 -0.05 -17.76 30.64
C ALA A 338 0.66 -18.36 29.42
N LEU A 339 1.96 -18.65 29.55
CA LEU A 339 2.74 -19.29 28.47
C LEU A 339 2.29 -20.73 28.20
N ALA A 340 1.91 -21.48 29.24
CA ALA A 340 1.41 -22.84 29.09
C ALA A 340 0.03 -22.89 28.40
N GLN A 341 -0.77 -21.84 28.56
CA GLN A 341 -2.08 -21.70 27.91
C GLN A 341 -1.96 -21.38 26.41
N GLY A 342 -0.82 -20.83 25.95
CA GLY A 342 -0.51 -20.66 24.52
C GLY A 342 -1.52 -19.81 23.75
N ARG A 343 -2.05 -18.76 24.39
CA ARG A 343 -3.08 -17.87 23.80
C ARG A 343 -2.51 -16.82 22.84
N GLY A 344 -1.19 -16.72 22.69
CA GLY A 344 -0.52 -15.78 21.81
C GLY A 344 -0.94 -14.34 22.09
N MET A 345 -1.21 -13.57 21.03
CA MET A 345 -1.58 -12.16 21.14
C MET A 345 -2.93 -11.89 21.82
N ALA A 346 -3.76 -12.91 22.02
CA ALA A 346 -5.01 -12.77 22.78
C ALA A 346 -4.75 -12.70 24.30
N ASP A 347 -3.54 -13.03 24.76
CA ASP A 347 -3.11 -12.88 26.14
C ASP A 347 -1.97 -11.86 26.26
N PRO A 348 -2.06 -10.86 27.14
CA PRO A 348 -1.04 -9.80 27.25
C PRO A 348 0.34 -10.30 27.70
N ILE A 349 0.45 -11.45 28.38
CA ILE A 349 1.72 -12.00 28.85
C ILE A 349 2.35 -12.88 27.77
N ASP A 350 1.57 -13.79 27.18
CA ASP A 350 2.06 -14.65 26.08
C ASP A 350 2.32 -13.83 24.81
N GLY A 351 1.47 -12.84 24.52
CA GLY A 351 1.70 -11.85 23.46
C GLY A 351 3.00 -11.07 23.68
N PHE A 352 3.32 -10.68 24.92
CA PHE A 352 4.54 -9.94 25.22
C PHE A 352 5.79 -10.81 24.98
N ARG A 353 5.74 -12.09 25.37
CA ARG A 353 6.77 -13.08 25.02
C ARG A 353 6.92 -13.20 23.52
N ARG A 354 5.80 -13.34 22.78
CA ARG A 354 5.81 -13.45 21.32
C ARG A 354 6.56 -12.28 20.68
N ILE A 355 6.29 -11.04 21.13
CA ILE A 355 6.98 -9.85 20.63
C ILE A 355 8.50 -9.90 20.91
N LEU A 356 8.90 -10.36 22.10
CA LEU A 356 10.32 -10.56 22.45
C LEU A 356 10.99 -11.62 21.58
N VAL A 357 10.29 -12.70 21.20
CA VAL A 357 10.80 -13.68 20.25
C VAL A 357 10.95 -13.03 18.88
N GLY A 358 9.93 -12.32 18.38
CA GLY A 358 9.94 -11.69 17.06
C GLY A 358 11.14 -10.75 16.85
N ILE A 359 11.45 -9.89 17.81
CA ILE A 359 12.63 -9.02 17.73
C ILE A 359 13.95 -9.81 17.73
N ARG A 360 14.05 -10.89 18.52
CA ARG A 360 15.22 -11.78 18.54
C ARG A 360 15.40 -12.51 17.21
N VAL A 361 14.31 -12.90 16.55
CA VAL A 361 14.35 -13.55 15.23
C VAL A 361 14.85 -12.58 14.17
N TYR A 362 14.18 -11.45 13.96
CA TYR A 362 14.50 -10.58 12.83
C TYR A 362 15.76 -9.74 13.04
N LEU A 363 15.99 -9.17 14.22
CA LEU A 363 17.24 -8.45 14.46
C LEU A 363 18.44 -9.41 14.66
N GLY A 364 18.19 -10.63 15.13
CA GLY A 364 19.19 -11.71 15.14
C GLY A 364 19.57 -12.16 13.73
N ALA A 365 18.59 -12.35 12.86
CA ALA A 365 18.82 -12.66 11.45
C ALA A 365 19.56 -11.51 10.74
N ALA A 366 19.17 -10.25 10.99
CA ALA A 366 19.88 -9.09 10.46
C ALA A 366 21.36 -9.04 10.89
N LEU A 367 21.68 -9.32 12.17
CA LEU A 367 23.06 -9.40 12.64
C LEU A 367 23.85 -10.52 11.95
N LYS A 368 23.25 -11.69 11.81
CA LYS A 368 23.88 -12.81 11.10
C LYS A 368 24.18 -12.46 9.65
N ILE A 369 23.25 -11.79 8.96
CA ILE A 369 23.47 -11.32 7.58
C ILE A 369 24.59 -10.26 7.54
N ALA A 370 24.65 -9.39 8.55
CA ALA A 370 25.63 -8.30 8.63
C ALA A 370 27.09 -8.78 8.67
N GLU A 371 27.36 -10.03 9.08
CA GLU A 371 28.69 -10.65 9.05
C GLU A 371 29.32 -10.64 7.64
N SER A 372 28.49 -10.76 6.61
CA SER A 372 28.92 -10.68 5.20
C SER A 372 29.19 -9.25 4.71
N LYS A 373 28.94 -8.24 5.57
CA LYS A 373 29.09 -6.81 5.28
C LYS A 373 28.43 -6.37 3.96
N PRO A 374 27.10 -6.57 3.80
CA PRO A 374 26.42 -6.18 2.58
C PRO A 374 26.49 -4.67 2.35
N HIS A 375 26.39 -4.24 1.09
CA HIS A 375 26.33 -2.82 0.75
C HIS A 375 25.03 -2.17 1.26
N LEU A 376 23.93 -2.92 1.26
CA LEU A 376 22.64 -2.52 1.83
C LEU A 376 22.18 -3.57 2.83
N LEU A 377 21.92 -3.20 4.07
CA LEU A 377 21.23 -4.02 5.06
C LEU A 377 19.91 -3.35 5.45
N MET A 378 18.79 -4.04 5.27
CA MET A 378 17.46 -3.60 5.68
C MET A 378 16.91 -4.56 6.75
N ALA A 379 16.70 -4.05 7.95
CA ALA A 379 16.19 -4.81 9.08
C ALA A 379 14.90 -4.19 9.58
N TYR A 380 13.87 -5.00 9.82
CA TYR A 380 12.58 -4.52 10.27
C TYR A 380 12.24 -5.07 11.67
N CYS A 381 11.63 -4.21 12.49
CA CYS A 381 11.21 -4.48 13.86
C CYS A 381 9.73 -4.11 14.02
N ILE A 382 8.86 -5.12 13.94
CA ILE A 382 7.41 -4.98 14.14
C ILE A 382 7.03 -4.65 15.59
N GLY A 383 7.82 -5.14 16.54
CA GLY A 383 7.40 -5.17 17.93
C GLY A 383 7.30 -3.81 18.62
N THR A 384 7.85 -2.74 18.03
CA THR A 384 7.67 -1.37 18.54
C THR A 384 6.23 -0.88 18.41
N ASP A 385 5.49 -1.33 17.39
CA ASP A 385 4.04 -1.11 17.26
C ASP A 385 3.25 -2.12 18.10
N GLU A 386 3.60 -3.41 18.04
CA GLU A 386 2.86 -4.46 18.76
C GLU A 386 2.84 -4.23 20.27
N ILE A 387 3.92 -3.70 20.85
CA ILE A 387 3.95 -3.32 22.28
C ILE A 387 2.96 -2.21 22.60
N GLY A 388 2.77 -1.26 21.69
CA GLY A 388 1.78 -0.21 21.82
C GLY A 388 0.37 -0.77 21.89
N HIS A 389 0.00 -1.67 20.98
CA HIS A 389 -1.32 -2.32 20.99
C HIS A 389 -1.51 -3.24 22.21
N LEU A 390 -0.49 -4.00 22.56
CA LEU A 390 -0.58 -5.01 23.62
C LEU A 390 -0.61 -4.41 25.02
N LEU A 391 0.29 -3.47 25.30
CA LEU A 391 0.46 -2.90 26.65
C LEU A 391 -0.18 -1.52 26.81
N GLY A 392 -0.50 -0.84 25.71
CA GLY A 392 -1.20 0.43 25.69
C GLY A 392 -2.40 0.47 26.64
N PRO A 393 -3.38 -0.44 26.56
CA PRO A 393 -4.56 -0.44 27.44
C PRO A 393 -4.26 -0.40 28.95
N TYR A 394 -3.05 -0.78 29.38
CA TYR A 394 -2.62 -0.81 30.78
C TYR A 394 -1.76 0.40 31.19
N LEU A 395 -1.33 1.25 30.24
CA LEU A 395 -0.60 2.47 30.54
C LEU A 395 -1.55 3.57 31.09
N PRO A 396 -1.09 4.49 31.97
CA PRO A 396 -1.92 5.57 32.49
C PRO A 396 -2.41 6.58 31.42
N PRO A 397 -3.71 6.96 31.39
CA PRO A 397 -4.81 6.37 32.14
C PRO A 397 -5.18 4.99 31.58
N ALA A 398 -5.29 3.99 32.44
CA ALA A 398 -5.62 2.63 32.03
C ALA A 398 -7.08 2.54 31.54
N SER A 399 -7.33 1.60 30.62
CA SER A 399 -8.68 1.30 30.14
C SER A 399 -9.59 0.82 31.29
N PRO A 400 -10.91 1.11 31.25
CA PRO A 400 -11.84 0.61 32.25
C PRO A 400 -11.80 -0.91 32.37
N GLY A 401 -11.67 -1.42 33.60
CA GLY A 401 -11.60 -2.86 33.87
C GLY A 401 -10.25 -3.53 33.58
N ALA A 402 -9.21 -2.75 33.26
CA ALA A 402 -7.86 -3.28 33.07
C ALA A 402 -7.33 -3.99 34.34
N ASP A 403 -6.62 -5.10 34.14
CA ASP A 403 -6.01 -5.88 35.23
C ASP A 403 -5.02 -5.02 36.03
N PRO A 404 -5.22 -4.84 37.36
CA PRO A 404 -4.36 -4.03 38.21
C PRO A 404 -2.87 -4.42 38.19
N ALA A 405 -2.56 -5.71 38.10
CA ALA A 405 -1.17 -6.17 38.07
C ALA A 405 -0.49 -5.77 36.75
N LEU A 406 -1.21 -5.83 35.63
CA LEU A 406 -0.71 -5.36 34.34
C LEU A 406 -0.61 -3.84 34.28
N VAL A 407 -1.53 -3.10 34.92
CA VAL A 407 -1.44 -1.63 35.06
C VAL A 407 -0.15 -1.22 35.78
N GLN A 408 0.26 -1.98 36.80
CA GLN A 408 1.54 -1.74 37.49
C GLN A 408 2.75 -2.17 36.64
N ALA A 409 2.65 -3.29 35.92
CA ALA A 409 3.76 -3.90 35.20
C ALA A 409 4.04 -3.27 33.81
N ALA A 410 3.03 -2.72 33.14
CA ALA A 410 3.14 -2.25 31.75
C ALA A 410 4.10 -1.06 31.56
N PRO A 411 4.08 0.02 32.38
CA PRO A 411 5.00 1.15 32.18
C PRO A 411 6.49 0.75 32.18
N PRO A 412 7.03 0.04 33.20
CA PRO A 412 8.42 -0.39 33.16
C PRO A 412 8.69 -1.45 32.07
N ALA A 413 7.69 -2.27 31.69
CA ALA A 413 7.86 -3.24 30.61
C ALA A 413 8.06 -2.57 29.25
N VAL A 414 7.30 -1.52 28.93
CA VAL A 414 7.47 -0.71 27.70
C VAL A 414 8.86 -0.06 27.69
N GLU A 415 9.29 0.55 28.79
CA GLU A 415 10.63 1.17 28.88
C GLU A 415 11.75 0.15 28.65
N ARG A 416 11.68 -1.01 29.32
CA ARG A 416 12.67 -2.07 29.17
C ARG A 416 12.68 -2.66 27.77
N TYR A 417 11.53 -2.77 27.13
CA TYR A 417 11.41 -3.22 25.75
C TYR A 417 12.14 -2.26 24.79
N PHE A 418 11.86 -0.96 24.84
CA PHE A 418 12.54 0.01 23.98
C PHE A 418 14.05 0.11 24.27
N ALA A 419 14.48 -0.11 25.52
CA ALA A 419 15.90 -0.26 25.85
C ALA A 419 16.53 -1.51 25.21
N VAL A 420 15.79 -2.62 25.04
CA VAL A 420 16.23 -3.78 24.24
C VAL A 420 16.35 -3.42 22.76
N VAL A 421 15.35 -2.74 22.20
CA VAL A 421 15.37 -2.27 20.80
C VAL A 421 16.62 -1.41 20.54
N ASP A 422 16.94 -0.47 21.43
CA ASP A 422 18.13 0.37 21.34
C ASP A 422 19.44 -0.45 21.44
N ARG A 423 19.48 -1.47 22.30
CA ARG A 423 20.64 -2.38 22.38
C ARG A 423 20.85 -3.18 21.09
N TRP A 424 19.78 -3.64 20.44
CA TRP A 424 19.88 -4.27 19.13
C TRP A 424 20.39 -3.31 18.07
N LEU A 425 19.93 -2.06 18.08
CA LEU A 425 20.50 -1.01 17.23
C LEU A 425 22.01 -0.86 17.48
N GLY A 426 22.44 -0.82 18.74
CA GLY A 426 23.87 -0.80 19.11
C GLY A 426 24.67 -1.94 18.47
N ARG A 427 24.18 -3.18 18.53
CA ARG A 427 24.84 -4.33 17.90
C ARG A 427 24.90 -4.22 16.37
N LEU A 428 23.88 -3.66 15.73
CA LEU A 428 23.90 -3.40 14.29
C LEU A 428 24.92 -2.31 13.93
N LEU A 429 25.05 -1.27 14.78
CA LEU A 429 26.05 -0.22 14.62
C LEU A 429 27.50 -0.73 14.80
N GLU A 430 27.72 -1.80 15.56
CA GLU A 430 29.02 -2.47 15.65
C GLU A 430 29.40 -3.13 14.30
N GLN A 431 28.43 -3.72 13.60
CA GLN A 431 28.64 -4.32 12.26
C GLN A 431 28.69 -3.27 11.14
N CYS A 432 28.09 -2.11 11.37
CA CYS A 432 28.05 -0.98 10.45
C CYS A 432 28.45 0.34 11.13
N PRO A 433 29.75 0.54 11.45
CA PRO A 433 30.21 1.75 12.13
C PRO A 433 29.91 3.01 11.30
N LEU A 434 29.57 4.12 11.98
CA LEU A 434 29.19 5.39 11.33
C LEU A 434 30.27 6.00 10.42
N SER A 435 31.55 5.61 10.59
CA SER A 435 32.65 5.99 9.71
C SER A 435 32.58 5.33 8.33
N GLU A 436 31.94 4.16 8.23
CA GLU A 436 31.83 3.36 7.00
C GLU A 436 30.40 3.34 6.45
N CYS A 437 29.41 3.58 7.32
CA CYS A 437 28.01 3.40 7.00
C CYS A 437 27.21 4.69 7.13
N ALA A 438 26.25 4.87 6.23
CA ALA A 438 25.07 5.68 6.52
C ALA A 438 24.02 4.80 7.20
N VAL A 439 23.43 5.30 8.28
CA VAL A 439 22.42 4.59 9.06
C VAL A 439 21.14 5.41 9.06
N LEU A 440 20.04 4.77 8.65
CA LEU A 440 18.71 5.35 8.61
C LEU A 440 17.79 4.52 9.53
N VAL A 441 17.31 5.12 10.61
CA VAL A 441 16.22 4.57 11.43
C VAL A 441 14.94 5.27 10.99
N VAL A 442 13.90 4.52 10.63
CA VAL A 442 12.63 5.07 10.13
C VAL A 442 11.44 4.34 10.72
N SER A 443 10.29 5.00 10.70
CA SER A 443 9.00 4.41 11.01
C SER A 443 7.97 4.79 9.96
N ASP A 444 7.09 3.86 9.63
CA ASP A 444 5.95 4.05 8.72
C ASP A 444 4.92 5.02 9.27
N HIS A 445 4.64 4.98 10.57
CA HIS A 445 3.71 5.88 11.25
C HIS A 445 4.13 6.09 12.72
N GLY A 446 3.44 6.98 13.42
CA GLY A 446 3.61 7.16 14.85
C GLY A 446 2.58 6.38 15.65
N PHE A 447 2.61 6.54 16.97
CA PHE A 447 1.75 5.84 17.91
C PHE A 447 1.44 6.75 19.10
N LYS A 448 0.19 6.72 19.57
CA LYS A 448 -0.27 7.51 20.71
C LYS A 448 0.14 6.82 21.99
N TRP A 449 0.96 7.48 22.81
CA TRP A 449 1.43 6.93 24.09
C TRP A 449 0.81 7.66 25.31
N GLY A 450 0.24 8.84 25.09
CA GLY A 450 -0.25 9.74 26.13
C GLY A 450 -1.73 9.60 26.48
N SER A 451 -2.34 10.69 26.93
CA SER A 451 -3.77 10.74 27.32
C SER A 451 -4.73 10.85 26.12
N ASP A 452 -4.21 11.07 24.92
CA ASP A 452 -4.93 11.15 23.65
C ASP A 452 -5.22 9.76 23.03
N ARG A 453 -4.79 8.69 23.71
CA ARG A 453 -5.08 7.30 23.35
C ARG A 453 -6.59 7.02 23.38
N PRO A 454 -7.11 6.18 22.47
CA PRO A 454 -8.48 5.70 22.54
C PRO A 454 -8.77 5.01 23.89
N ARG A 455 -9.97 5.24 24.44
CA ARG A 455 -10.42 4.56 25.67
C ARG A 455 -10.94 3.15 25.42
N GLU A 456 -11.24 2.85 24.16
CA GLU A 456 -11.67 1.54 23.69
C GLU A 456 -10.44 0.63 23.45
N PHE A 457 -10.55 -0.65 23.79
CA PHE A 457 -9.47 -1.62 23.68
C PHE A 457 -9.00 -1.78 22.21
N SER A 458 -7.69 -1.80 21.98
CA SER A 458 -7.12 -2.15 20.67
C SER A 458 -7.35 -3.65 20.41
N GLY A 459 -8.11 -4.02 19.39
CA GLY A 459 -8.38 -5.43 19.09
C GLY A 459 -9.35 -5.67 17.93
N VAL A 460 -9.06 -6.71 17.14
CA VAL A 460 -9.89 -7.40 16.11
C VAL A 460 -10.73 -6.58 15.14
N ALA A 461 -10.47 -5.29 14.97
CA ALA A 461 -10.91 -4.58 13.76
C ALA A 461 -9.89 -3.52 13.36
N ALA A 462 -9.51 -3.55 12.07
CA ALA A 462 -8.67 -2.58 11.37
C ALA A 462 -8.96 -1.11 11.76
N ALA A 463 -10.23 -0.81 12.05
CA ALA A 463 -10.70 0.52 12.42
C ALA A 463 -10.29 1.02 13.81
N THR A 464 -9.89 0.18 14.77
CA THR A 464 -9.42 0.68 16.09
C THR A 464 -7.91 0.81 16.16
N ALA A 465 -7.12 -0.10 15.58
CA ALA A 465 -5.65 -0.01 15.59
C ALA A 465 -5.16 1.33 15.02
N ALA A 466 -5.72 1.75 13.88
CA ALA A 466 -5.43 3.05 13.28
C ALA A 466 -5.76 4.26 14.18
N LEU A 467 -6.70 4.13 15.13
CA LEU A 467 -7.00 5.19 16.12
C LEU A 467 -5.89 5.33 17.17
N TRP A 468 -5.10 4.28 17.40
CA TRP A 468 -3.92 4.31 18.27
C TRP A 468 -2.71 4.88 17.54
N HIS A 469 -2.75 4.98 16.22
CA HIS A 469 -1.66 5.49 15.41
C HIS A 469 -1.67 7.01 15.29
N ARG A 470 -0.51 7.57 14.97
CA ARG A 470 -0.32 8.98 14.60
C ARG A 470 0.16 9.04 13.15
N PRO A 471 -0.25 10.05 12.36
CA PRO A 471 0.10 10.11 10.93
C PRO A 471 1.57 10.49 10.68
N LYS A 472 2.38 10.61 11.73
CA LYS A 472 3.79 10.99 11.65
C LYS A 472 4.63 10.01 12.45
N GLY A 473 5.46 9.25 11.76
CA GLY A 473 6.51 8.43 12.36
C GLY A 473 7.77 9.24 12.60
N ILE A 474 8.90 8.54 12.70
CA ILE A 474 10.22 9.13 12.89
C ILE A 474 11.14 8.89 11.69
N PHE A 475 12.14 9.76 11.55
CA PHE A 475 13.39 9.38 10.89
C PHE A 475 14.60 9.89 11.69
N VAL A 476 15.69 9.11 11.67
CA VAL A 476 17.03 9.49 12.15
C VAL A 476 18.04 9.01 11.14
N LEU A 477 18.82 9.93 10.58
CA LEU A 477 19.82 9.66 9.56
C LEU A 477 21.20 10.14 10.03
N ALA A 478 22.20 9.27 10.06
CA ALA A 478 23.54 9.61 10.54
C ALA A 478 24.64 8.80 9.81
N GLY A 479 25.89 9.23 9.96
CA GLY A 479 27.07 8.51 9.48
C GLY A 479 27.59 8.98 8.12
N ASN A 480 28.29 8.09 7.42
CA ASN A 480 29.12 8.45 6.28
C ASN A 480 28.30 9.07 5.12
N GLY A 481 28.69 10.29 4.74
CA GLY A 481 28.04 11.09 3.70
C GLY A 481 26.61 11.52 4.02
N VAL A 482 26.32 11.68 5.31
CA VAL A 482 25.17 12.39 5.86
C VAL A 482 25.66 13.70 6.48
N MET A 483 25.02 14.82 6.16
CA MET A 483 25.23 16.10 6.84
C MET A 483 24.44 16.12 8.14
N ALA A 484 25.13 16.34 9.27
CA ALA A 484 24.51 16.45 10.58
C ALA A 484 23.86 17.82 10.76
N LYS A 485 22.53 17.89 10.73
CA LYS A 485 21.74 19.12 10.97
C LYS A 485 21.07 19.14 12.35
N GLY A 486 21.13 18.05 13.11
CA GLY A 486 20.33 17.88 14.33
C GLY A 486 18.84 17.72 14.01
N ARG A 487 17.97 18.19 14.90
CA ARG A 487 16.52 18.15 14.67
C ARG A 487 16.14 19.12 13.55
N THR A 488 15.47 18.62 12.52
CA THR A 488 14.98 19.43 11.40
C THR A 488 13.46 19.57 11.41
N GLY A 489 12.97 20.71 10.91
CA GLY A 489 11.57 20.95 10.58
C GLY A 489 11.28 20.90 9.08
N GLU A 490 12.27 20.52 8.26
CA GLU A 490 12.08 20.33 6.82
C GLU A 490 11.05 19.21 6.58
N PRO A 491 10.06 19.42 5.67
CA PRO A 491 9.08 18.38 5.36
C PRO A 491 9.74 17.11 4.84
N ALA A 492 9.39 15.99 5.47
CA ALA A 492 9.83 14.65 5.10
C ALA A 492 8.63 13.70 5.13
N SER A 493 8.61 12.74 4.21
CA SER A 493 7.57 11.73 4.09
C SER A 493 8.15 10.35 3.81
N VAL A 494 7.33 9.31 3.97
CA VAL A 494 7.70 7.93 3.64
C VAL A 494 8.16 7.76 2.18
N TYR A 495 7.73 8.62 1.25
CA TYR A 495 8.23 8.62 -0.13
C TYR A 495 9.73 8.99 -0.25
N ASP A 496 10.30 9.65 0.75
CA ASP A 496 11.67 10.17 0.73
C ASP A 496 12.71 9.09 1.11
N VAL A 497 12.27 7.94 1.63
CA VAL A 497 13.15 6.86 2.09
C VAL A 497 13.89 6.20 0.92
N ALA A 498 13.20 5.76 -0.13
CA ALA A 498 13.84 5.13 -1.29
C ALA A 498 14.81 6.06 -2.04
N PRO A 499 14.46 7.33 -2.35
CA PRO A 499 15.41 8.31 -2.86
C PRO A 499 16.66 8.48 -1.99
N THR A 500 16.49 8.51 -0.67
CA THR A 500 17.61 8.62 0.27
C THR A 500 18.55 7.43 0.16
N VAL A 501 18.02 6.21 0.25
CA VAL A 501 18.81 4.98 0.17
C VAL A 501 19.50 4.86 -1.19
N ALA A 502 18.80 5.18 -2.29
CA ALA A 502 19.36 5.16 -3.63
C ALA A 502 20.58 6.10 -3.76
N VAL A 503 20.45 7.36 -3.33
CA VAL A 503 21.57 8.33 -3.37
C VAL A 503 22.74 7.87 -2.51
N LEU A 504 22.47 7.32 -1.32
CA LEU A 504 23.52 6.81 -0.44
C LEU A 504 24.30 5.64 -1.06
N LEU A 505 23.62 4.79 -1.83
CA LEU A 505 24.22 3.67 -2.57
C LEU A 505 24.81 4.07 -3.93
N GLY A 506 24.62 5.31 -4.38
CA GLY A 506 25.01 5.74 -5.73
C GLY A 506 24.12 5.18 -6.85
N LEU A 507 22.92 4.72 -6.51
CA LEU A 507 21.91 4.29 -7.48
C LEU A 507 21.20 5.50 -8.11
N PRO A 508 20.79 5.43 -9.39
CA PRO A 508 19.95 6.45 -9.99
C PRO A 508 18.58 6.51 -9.32
N LEU A 509 17.97 7.69 -9.33
CA LEU A 509 16.61 7.86 -8.81
C LEU A 509 15.58 7.25 -9.78
N GLY A 510 14.48 6.75 -9.23
CA GLY A 510 13.33 6.35 -10.04
C GLY A 510 12.70 7.55 -10.76
N ALA A 511 12.36 7.39 -12.03
CA ALA A 511 11.71 8.41 -12.85
C ALA A 511 10.33 8.81 -12.30
N SER A 512 9.58 7.84 -11.78
CA SER A 512 8.22 7.94 -11.23
C SER A 512 8.17 8.27 -9.74
N TRP A 513 9.30 8.24 -9.03
CA TRP A 513 9.32 8.48 -7.59
C TRP A 513 8.85 9.90 -7.26
N PRO A 514 7.80 10.08 -6.43
CA PRO A 514 7.31 11.39 -6.01
C PRO A 514 8.18 12.02 -4.92
N GLY A 515 8.93 11.19 -4.17
CA GLY A 515 9.80 11.63 -3.09
C GLY A 515 11.15 12.19 -3.54
N LYS A 516 11.86 12.77 -2.58
CA LYS A 516 13.21 13.31 -2.70
C LYS A 516 14.10 12.79 -1.56
N PRO A 517 15.43 12.91 -1.63
CA PRO A 517 16.26 12.53 -0.48
C PRO A 517 15.91 13.32 0.78
N LEU A 518 15.94 12.62 1.91
CA LEU A 518 15.68 13.17 3.24
C LEU A 518 16.67 14.29 3.59
N PRO A 519 16.26 15.22 4.49
CA PRO A 519 17.17 16.24 5.01
C PRO A 519 18.47 15.61 5.53
N GLY A 520 19.60 16.18 5.10
CA GLY A 520 20.94 15.67 5.43
C GLY A 520 21.63 14.91 4.30
N VAL A 521 20.93 14.58 3.21
CA VAL A 521 21.53 13.98 2.00
C VAL A 521 21.38 14.92 0.81
N SER A 522 22.51 15.27 0.21
CA SER A 522 22.53 16.07 -1.03
C SER A 522 22.40 15.17 -2.25
N LEU A 523 21.48 15.52 -3.14
CA LEU A 523 21.39 14.93 -4.47
C LEU A 523 22.41 15.62 -5.39
N ALA A 524 23.42 14.89 -5.86
CA ALA A 524 24.15 15.29 -7.05
C ALA A 524 23.21 15.15 -8.26
N SER A 525 23.20 16.11 -9.18
CA SER A 525 22.40 16.00 -10.41
C SER A 525 22.66 14.64 -11.07
N GLY A 526 21.59 13.87 -11.31
CA GLY A 526 21.70 12.51 -11.83
C GLY A 526 20.51 12.17 -12.72
N GLU A 527 20.76 11.30 -13.69
CA GLU A 527 19.72 10.77 -14.58
C GLU A 527 18.73 9.92 -13.77
N LYS A 528 17.43 10.08 -14.05
CA LYS A 528 16.40 9.22 -13.49
C LYS A 528 16.16 8.03 -14.40
N VAL A 529 15.81 6.87 -13.84
CA VAL A 529 15.58 5.63 -14.59
C VAL A 529 14.20 5.02 -14.30
N ALA A 530 13.65 4.32 -15.29
CA ALA A 530 12.50 3.44 -15.08
C ALA A 530 12.98 2.10 -14.51
N TRP A 531 12.89 1.92 -13.18
CA TRP A 531 13.41 0.69 -12.54
C TRP A 531 12.72 -0.60 -12.99
N SER A 532 11.45 -0.52 -13.39
CA SER A 532 10.70 -1.63 -13.99
C SER A 532 11.32 -2.15 -15.29
N GLU A 533 12.09 -1.32 -16.00
CA GLU A 533 12.81 -1.70 -17.22
C GLU A 533 14.18 -2.35 -16.95
N LEU A 534 14.74 -2.16 -15.75
CA LEU A 534 16.05 -2.66 -15.31
C LEU A 534 15.93 -3.91 -14.44
N VAL A 535 14.77 -4.10 -13.83
CA VAL A 535 14.44 -5.23 -12.99
C VAL A 535 13.10 -5.77 -13.45
N PRO A 536 13.07 -6.89 -14.17
CA PRO A 536 11.83 -7.41 -14.72
C PRO A 536 11.05 -8.15 -13.62
N PRO A 537 9.71 -8.24 -13.73
CA PRO A 537 8.86 -8.83 -12.69
C PRO A 537 9.26 -10.24 -12.26
N GLU A 538 9.81 -11.06 -13.15
CA GLU A 538 10.25 -12.43 -12.87
C GLU A 538 11.39 -12.48 -11.83
N SER A 539 12.10 -11.37 -11.60
CA SER A 539 13.17 -11.28 -10.60
C SER A 539 12.66 -11.05 -9.17
N TYR A 540 11.43 -10.58 -8.99
CA TYR A 540 10.85 -10.25 -7.67
C TYR A 540 9.41 -10.75 -7.47
N ARG A 541 8.88 -11.51 -8.42
CA ARG A 541 7.58 -12.22 -8.33
C ARG A 541 7.79 -13.72 -8.50
N PRO A 542 8.28 -14.42 -7.46
CA PRO A 542 8.50 -15.85 -7.55
C PRO A 542 7.20 -16.59 -7.88
N ARG A 543 7.28 -17.54 -8.82
CA ARG A 543 6.15 -18.42 -9.17
C ARG A 543 6.07 -19.53 -8.13
N VAL A 544 5.02 -19.51 -7.31
CA VAL A 544 4.72 -20.55 -6.32
C VAL A 544 3.35 -21.16 -6.63
N GLN A 545 3.25 -22.49 -6.54
CA GLN A 545 2.00 -23.24 -6.66
C GLN A 545 1.15 -23.02 -5.38
N GLU A 546 0.18 -22.11 -5.46
CA GLU A 546 -0.90 -21.87 -4.48
C GLU A 546 -0.48 -21.42 -3.07
N VAL A 547 -1.01 -20.30 -2.55
CA VAL A 547 -0.75 -19.89 -1.16
C VAL A 547 -1.88 -20.38 -0.27
N LYS A 548 -1.54 -21.25 0.70
CA LYS A 548 -2.48 -21.65 1.75
C LYS A 548 -2.68 -20.51 2.75
N PRO A 549 -3.91 -20.26 3.22
CA PRO A 549 -4.15 -19.30 4.30
C PRO A 549 -3.44 -19.74 5.60
N SER A 550 -2.61 -18.89 6.21
CA SER A 550 -2.12 -19.12 7.58
C SER A 550 -3.19 -18.64 8.56
N ALA A 551 -3.88 -19.58 9.20
CA ALA A 551 -4.93 -19.28 10.18
C ALA A 551 -4.38 -18.49 11.37
N GLU A 552 -3.15 -18.78 11.81
CA GLU A 552 -2.52 -18.06 12.92
C GLU A 552 -2.12 -16.64 12.51
N TYR A 553 -1.53 -16.45 11.33
CA TYR A 553 -1.18 -15.11 10.88
C TYR A 553 -2.41 -14.21 10.75
N VAL A 554 -3.50 -14.76 10.20
CA VAL A 554 -4.79 -14.06 10.15
C VAL A 554 -5.33 -13.83 11.56
N ALA A 555 -5.20 -14.80 12.48
CA ALA A 555 -5.61 -14.64 13.88
C ALA A 555 -4.79 -13.56 14.61
N GLN A 556 -3.51 -13.39 14.28
CA GLN A 556 -2.67 -12.32 14.82
C GLN A 556 -3.06 -10.96 14.28
N LEU A 557 -3.23 -10.84 12.96
CA LEU A 557 -3.72 -9.59 12.37
C LEU A 557 -5.09 -9.22 12.94
N LYS A 558 -5.96 -10.21 13.14
CA LYS A 558 -7.18 -10.02 13.93
C LYS A 558 -6.84 -9.58 15.35
N ALA A 559 -6.08 -10.32 16.14
CA ALA A 559 -5.80 -9.95 17.54
C ALA A 559 -5.25 -8.52 17.70
N LEU A 560 -4.36 -8.10 16.80
CA LEU A 560 -3.78 -6.76 16.74
C LEU A 560 -4.75 -5.67 16.24
N GLY A 561 -5.92 -6.07 15.75
CA GLY A 561 -6.90 -5.15 15.20
C GLY A 561 -6.52 -4.63 13.83
N TYR A 562 -5.85 -5.43 13.00
CA TYR A 562 -5.53 -5.14 11.61
C TYR A 562 -6.54 -5.70 10.59
N LEU A 563 -7.47 -6.57 11.01
CA LEU A 563 -8.52 -7.15 10.15
C LEU A 563 -9.90 -7.02 10.79
N GLU A 564 -10.94 -6.75 9.98
CA GLU A 564 -12.34 -6.72 10.41
C GLU A 564 -13.03 -8.10 10.37
N GLY A 565 -14.16 -8.22 11.08
CA GLY A 565 -14.93 -9.47 11.22
C GLY A 565 -15.69 -9.94 9.97
N GLY A 566 -15.64 -9.21 8.85
CA GLY A 566 -16.34 -9.52 7.59
C GLY A 566 -15.46 -9.90 6.40
N GLU A 567 -14.13 -9.71 6.51
CA GLU A 567 -13.15 -9.81 5.41
C GLU A 567 -12.79 -11.26 5.02
N THR A 568 -13.47 -12.25 5.59
CA THR A 568 -13.19 -13.67 5.35
C THR A 568 -14.14 -14.35 4.36
N GLN A 569 -15.13 -13.65 3.81
CA GLN A 569 -16.04 -14.21 2.79
C GLN A 569 -15.66 -13.66 1.42
N GLY A 570 -15.10 -14.52 0.57
CA GLY A 570 -14.47 -14.13 -0.70
C GLY A 570 -15.48 -13.68 -1.78
N GLY A 571 -15.18 -12.53 -2.41
CA GLY A 571 -15.76 -12.10 -3.68
C GLY A 571 -14.85 -12.42 -4.88
N SER A 572 -15.42 -12.49 -6.09
CA SER A 572 -14.81 -12.94 -7.35
C SER A 572 -13.92 -11.91 -8.08
N GLY A 573 -13.23 -11.02 -7.35
CA GLY A 573 -12.36 -9.98 -7.90
C GLY A 573 -10.85 -10.26 -7.70
N SER A 574 -9.99 -9.67 -8.53
CA SER A 574 -8.53 -9.72 -8.37
C SER A 574 -8.02 -8.88 -7.18
N ASN A 575 -8.85 -7.96 -6.69
CA ASN A 575 -8.64 -7.20 -5.47
C ASN A 575 -9.74 -7.53 -4.45
N THR A 576 -9.40 -7.54 -3.18
CA THR A 576 -10.35 -7.66 -2.07
C THR A 576 -11.18 -6.38 -1.93
N GLU A 577 -12.31 -6.48 -1.24
CA GLU A 577 -13.12 -5.35 -0.81
C GLU A 577 -12.32 -4.35 0.05
N GLY A 578 -11.40 -4.84 0.90
CA GLY A 578 -10.47 -4.03 1.68
C GLY A 578 -9.49 -3.27 0.80
N GLU A 579 -8.85 -3.94 -0.17
CA GLU A 579 -7.95 -3.32 -1.15
C GLU A 579 -8.67 -2.21 -1.95
N LEU A 580 -9.91 -2.46 -2.39
CA LEU A 580 -10.72 -1.47 -3.12
C LEU A 580 -11.12 -0.29 -2.25
N ASN A 581 -11.48 -0.51 -0.99
CA ASN A 581 -11.76 0.54 -0.02
C ASN A 581 -10.53 1.42 0.22
N ASN A 582 -9.37 0.80 0.44
CA ASN A 582 -8.11 1.52 0.68
C ASN A 582 -7.66 2.30 -0.56
N LEU A 583 -7.86 1.75 -1.76
CA LEU A 583 -7.66 2.48 -3.01
C LEU A 583 -8.54 3.73 -3.10
N GLY A 584 -9.80 3.64 -2.68
CA GLY A 584 -10.69 4.79 -2.60
C GLY A 584 -10.19 5.87 -1.65
N LEU A 585 -9.66 5.49 -0.48
CA LEU A 585 -9.04 6.42 0.47
C LEU A 585 -7.80 7.12 -0.13
N LEU A 586 -6.94 6.37 -0.81
CA LEU A 586 -5.76 6.92 -1.50
C LEU A 586 -6.13 7.91 -2.61
N HIS A 587 -7.21 7.64 -3.35
CA HIS A 587 -7.73 8.56 -4.35
C HIS A 587 -8.36 9.81 -3.72
N LEU A 588 -9.10 9.65 -2.62
CA LEU A 588 -9.70 10.75 -1.89
C LEU A 588 -8.64 11.73 -1.38
N GLU A 589 -7.58 11.23 -0.75
CA GLU A 589 -6.47 12.08 -0.26
C GLU A 589 -5.68 12.76 -1.37
N ALA A 590 -5.65 12.16 -2.56
CA ALA A 590 -5.06 12.78 -3.75
C ALA A 590 -6.01 13.79 -4.44
N GLY A 591 -7.22 14.02 -3.91
CA GLY A 591 -8.24 14.88 -4.51
C GLY A 591 -8.89 14.31 -5.78
N ARG A 592 -8.68 13.02 -6.07
CA ARG A 592 -9.23 12.28 -7.22
C ARG A 592 -10.61 11.73 -6.87
N LEU A 593 -11.59 12.63 -6.74
CA LEU A 593 -12.91 12.32 -6.18
C LEU A 593 -13.68 11.28 -7.01
N GLN A 594 -13.60 11.34 -8.34
CA GLN A 594 -14.29 10.39 -9.21
C GLN A 594 -13.71 8.98 -9.07
N GLU A 595 -12.39 8.84 -9.10
CA GLU A 595 -11.74 7.54 -8.90
C GLU A 595 -11.98 6.99 -7.50
N ALA A 596 -12.04 7.85 -6.49
CA ALA A 596 -12.39 7.46 -5.12
C ALA A 596 -13.81 6.91 -5.02
N GLU A 597 -14.80 7.62 -5.58
CA GLU A 597 -16.20 7.18 -5.62
C GLU A 597 -16.34 5.83 -6.34
N GLU A 598 -15.65 5.65 -7.46
CA GLU A 598 -15.65 4.39 -8.22
C GLU A 598 -15.05 3.24 -7.40
N ALA A 599 -13.92 3.47 -6.72
CA ALA A 599 -13.25 2.46 -5.90
C ALA A 599 -14.12 2.02 -4.71
N PHE A 600 -14.75 2.95 -3.99
CA PHE A 600 -15.67 2.60 -2.90
C PHE A 600 -16.90 1.85 -3.40
N LYS A 601 -17.48 2.25 -4.54
CA LYS A 601 -18.60 1.50 -5.16
C LYS A 601 -18.21 0.09 -5.56
N LYS A 602 -16.98 -0.12 -6.07
CA LYS A 602 -16.44 -1.46 -6.34
C LYS A 602 -16.27 -2.27 -5.06
N ALA A 603 -15.82 -1.66 -3.97
CA ALA A 603 -15.73 -2.33 -2.67
C ALA A 603 -17.10 -2.80 -2.17
N ILE A 604 -18.13 -1.95 -2.27
CA ILE A 604 -19.53 -2.29 -1.93
C ILE A 604 -20.07 -3.40 -2.83
N ALA A 605 -19.77 -3.36 -4.14
CA ALA A 605 -20.18 -4.42 -5.06
C ALA A 605 -19.51 -5.76 -4.74
N ALA A 606 -18.25 -5.74 -4.28
CA ALA A 606 -17.52 -6.94 -3.87
C ALA A 606 -18.04 -7.52 -2.55
N ASN A 607 -18.40 -6.66 -1.59
CA ASN A 607 -19.01 -7.06 -0.32
C ASN A 607 -20.08 -6.04 0.12
N PRO A 608 -21.38 -6.30 -0.16
CA PRO A 608 -22.47 -5.41 0.22
C PRO A 608 -22.70 -5.26 1.72
N ALA A 609 -22.09 -6.13 2.56
CA ALA A 609 -22.16 -6.03 4.01
C ALA A 609 -21.01 -5.20 4.61
N TYR A 610 -20.10 -4.67 3.77
CA TYR A 610 -18.93 -3.94 4.24
C TYR A 610 -19.28 -2.48 4.54
N ALA A 611 -19.42 -2.14 5.82
CA ALA A 611 -19.88 -0.83 6.26
C ALA A 611 -18.89 0.32 5.96
N SER A 612 -17.58 0.04 6.00
CA SER A 612 -16.52 1.06 5.90
C SER A 612 -16.54 1.85 4.57
N PRO A 613 -16.68 1.23 3.38
CA PRO A 613 -16.89 1.94 2.11
C PRO A 613 -18.08 2.91 2.09
N HIS A 614 -19.21 2.54 2.71
CA HIS A 614 -20.38 3.42 2.80
C HIS A 614 -20.06 4.67 3.64
N TYR A 615 -19.39 4.50 4.78
CA TYR A 615 -18.94 5.66 5.58
C TYR A 615 -17.93 6.54 4.83
N ASN A 616 -17.04 5.94 4.03
CA ASN A 616 -16.09 6.70 3.22
C ASN A 616 -16.78 7.46 2.07
N LEU A 617 -17.77 6.86 1.41
CA LEU A 617 -18.62 7.57 0.44
C LEU A 617 -19.38 8.71 1.09
N ARG A 618 -19.90 8.53 2.31
CA ARG A 618 -20.51 9.62 3.06
C ARG A 618 -19.56 10.81 3.17
N ARG A 619 -18.30 10.55 3.54
CA ARG A 619 -17.30 11.61 3.74
C ARG A 619 -17.05 12.36 2.44
N LEU A 620 -16.81 11.61 1.36
CA LEU A 620 -16.62 12.14 0.02
C LEU A 620 -17.81 12.99 -0.43
N TYR A 621 -19.04 12.50 -0.29
CA TYR A 621 -20.24 13.21 -0.70
C TYR A 621 -20.47 14.47 0.12
N PHE A 622 -20.21 14.44 1.42
CA PHE A 622 -20.32 15.63 2.25
C PHE A 622 -19.30 16.71 1.89
N GLU A 623 -18.04 16.33 1.64
CA GLU A 623 -16.99 17.25 1.17
C GLU A 623 -17.33 17.83 -0.21
N SER A 624 -18.11 17.10 -1.00
CA SER A 624 -18.64 17.53 -2.31
C SER A 624 -20.02 18.23 -2.22
N GLU A 625 -20.47 18.58 -1.01
CA GLU A 625 -21.78 19.22 -0.72
C GLU A 625 -23.03 18.42 -1.17
N ARG A 626 -22.87 17.13 -1.47
CA ARG A 626 -23.92 16.16 -1.83
C ARG A 626 -24.54 15.55 -0.58
N TYR A 627 -25.21 16.37 0.22
CA TYR A 627 -25.64 16.01 1.58
C TYR A 627 -26.69 14.90 1.63
N GLU A 628 -27.64 14.82 0.69
CA GLU A 628 -28.60 13.72 0.60
C GLU A 628 -27.93 12.36 0.46
N GLU A 629 -26.96 12.27 -0.44
CA GLU A 629 -26.22 11.04 -0.66
C GLU A 629 -25.33 10.73 0.54
N ALA A 630 -24.72 11.76 1.14
CA ALA A 630 -23.94 11.59 2.37
C ALA A 630 -24.78 10.97 3.50
N ASP A 631 -25.97 11.48 3.77
CA ASP A 631 -26.86 10.97 4.81
C ASP A 631 -27.29 9.52 4.53
N ARG A 632 -27.60 9.21 3.26
CA ARG A 632 -27.98 7.85 2.85
C ARG A 632 -26.88 6.84 3.11
N GLU A 633 -25.66 7.16 2.68
CA GLU A 633 -24.51 6.27 2.86
C GLU A 633 -24.13 6.16 4.35
N LEU A 634 -24.29 7.23 5.15
CA LEU A 634 -24.10 7.15 6.59
C LEU A 634 -25.07 6.15 7.22
N LEU A 635 -26.37 6.33 6.97
CA LEU A 635 -27.42 5.51 7.55
C LEU A 635 -27.26 4.04 7.15
N GLU A 636 -26.81 3.78 5.92
CA GLU A 636 -26.51 2.41 5.47
C GLU A 636 -25.29 1.83 6.20
N ALA A 637 -24.20 2.60 6.34
CA ALA A 637 -23.05 2.17 7.14
C ALA A 637 -23.46 1.83 8.59
N LEU A 638 -24.30 2.66 9.20
CA LEU A 638 -24.85 2.43 10.55
C LEU A 638 -25.72 1.16 10.61
N ARG A 639 -26.58 0.94 9.60
CA ARG A 639 -27.41 -0.26 9.48
C ARG A 639 -26.58 -1.55 9.34
N LEU A 640 -25.47 -1.47 8.61
CA LEU A 640 -24.52 -2.56 8.43
C LEU A 640 -23.62 -2.80 9.64
N GLY A 641 -23.78 -2.02 10.72
CA GLY A 641 -23.05 -2.22 11.96
C GLY A 641 -21.67 -1.57 11.99
N LEU A 642 -21.52 -0.39 11.37
CA LEU A 642 -20.31 0.45 11.51
C LEU A 642 -19.91 0.54 12.99
N ARG A 643 -18.68 0.11 13.32
CA ARG A 643 -18.22 -0.09 14.70
C ARG A 643 -18.25 1.18 15.56
N ASP A 644 -17.82 2.32 15.03
CA ASP A 644 -18.02 3.66 15.64
C ASP A 644 -19.25 4.38 15.04
N GLY A 645 -20.37 3.67 14.91
CA GLY A 645 -21.56 4.24 14.30
C GLY A 645 -22.09 5.47 15.04
N ARG A 646 -22.10 5.41 16.38
CA ARG A 646 -22.58 6.54 17.21
C ARG A 646 -21.65 7.75 17.10
N GLY A 647 -20.34 7.57 17.16
CA GLY A 647 -19.38 8.66 17.00
C GLY A 647 -19.41 9.24 15.58
N ALA A 648 -19.53 8.39 14.56
CA ALA A 648 -19.70 8.83 13.17
C ALA A 648 -20.96 9.71 12.99
N LEU A 649 -22.09 9.29 13.56
CA LEU A 649 -23.32 10.08 13.56
C LEU A 649 -23.14 11.41 14.30
N GLN A 650 -22.53 11.41 15.48
CA GLN A 650 -22.29 12.63 16.25
C GLN A 650 -21.42 13.64 15.49
N ARG A 651 -20.35 13.18 14.82
CA ARG A 651 -19.51 14.04 13.98
C ARG A 651 -20.29 14.63 12.81
N ALA A 652 -21.09 13.82 12.11
CA ALA A 652 -21.91 14.29 11.01
C ALA A 652 -22.95 15.33 11.45
N LEU A 653 -23.58 15.14 12.60
CA LEU A 653 -24.52 16.12 13.18
C LEU A 653 -23.82 17.42 13.56
N ALA A 654 -22.66 17.35 14.23
CA ALA A 654 -21.87 18.54 14.59
C ALA A 654 -21.37 19.31 13.35
N ASP A 655 -21.05 18.60 12.27
CA ASP A 655 -20.69 19.21 10.99
C ASP A 655 -21.85 20.00 10.39
N TYR A 656 -23.08 19.47 10.40
CA TYR A 656 -24.26 20.22 9.96
C TYR A 656 -24.55 21.42 10.85
N GLU A 657 -24.40 21.28 12.18
CA GLU A 657 -24.54 22.41 13.11
C GLU A 657 -23.55 23.53 12.80
N ARG A 658 -22.28 23.19 12.57
CA ARG A 658 -21.22 24.15 12.21
C ARG A 658 -21.49 24.88 10.90
N LEU A 659 -22.10 24.21 9.92
CA LEU A 659 -22.50 24.80 8.65
C LEU A 659 -23.85 25.54 8.72
N GLY A 660 -24.54 25.52 9.86
CA GLY A 660 -25.87 26.11 10.02
C GLY A 660 -26.99 25.34 9.30
N LEU A 661 -26.73 24.11 8.84
CA LEU A 661 -27.66 23.25 8.10
C LEU A 661 -28.60 22.49 9.06
N ARG A 662 -29.40 23.23 9.84
CA ARG A 662 -30.25 22.68 10.91
C ARG A 662 -31.33 21.72 10.44
N GLU A 663 -31.93 21.97 9.27
CA GLU A 663 -32.92 21.05 8.67
C GLU A 663 -32.31 19.68 8.35
N ARG A 664 -31.06 19.65 7.88
CA ARG A 664 -30.33 18.40 7.63
C ARG A 664 -30.04 17.67 8.93
N ALA A 665 -29.54 18.38 9.94
CA ALA A 665 -29.27 17.80 11.25
C ALA A 665 -30.53 17.18 11.86
N ALA A 666 -31.68 17.86 11.76
CA ALA A 666 -32.98 17.35 12.22
C ALA A 666 -33.38 16.07 11.45
N SER A 667 -33.26 16.08 10.12
CA SER A 667 -33.61 14.94 9.25
C SER A 667 -32.73 13.71 9.52
N LEU A 668 -31.41 13.90 9.57
CA LEU A 668 -30.45 12.83 9.84
C LEU A 668 -30.65 12.24 11.25
N ALA A 669 -30.76 13.10 12.28
CA ALA A 669 -31.00 12.65 13.65
C ALA A 669 -32.31 11.86 13.77
N SER A 670 -33.37 12.33 13.12
CA SER A 670 -34.69 11.66 13.13
C SER A 670 -34.62 10.28 12.49
N SER A 671 -33.90 10.15 11.38
CA SER A 671 -33.70 8.87 10.69
C SER A 671 -32.88 7.90 11.54
N ALA A 672 -31.83 8.40 12.19
CA ALA A 672 -30.93 7.60 13.02
C ALA A 672 -31.58 7.06 14.31
N VAL A 673 -32.67 7.66 14.82
CA VAL A 673 -33.43 7.12 15.97
C VAL A 673 -33.94 5.70 15.70
N THR A 674 -34.21 5.35 14.44
CA THR A 674 -34.64 3.99 14.07
C THR A 674 -33.54 2.95 14.26
N LEU A 675 -32.27 3.35 14.06
CA LEU A 675 -31.08 2.50 14.23
C LEU A 675 -30.62 2.47 15.69
N PHE A 676 -30.89 3.55 16.45
CA PHE A 676 -30.56 3.67 17.87
C PHE A 676 -31.80 3.92 18.73
N PRO A 677 -32.79 2.99 18.78
CA PRO A 677 -34.07 3.23 19.43
C PRO A 677 -33.96 3.47 20.94
N ARG A 678 -32.88 2.97 21.56
CA ARG A 678 -32.56 3.06 22.99
C ARG A 678 -31.64 4.23 23.35
N ASP A 679 -31.40 5.17 22.43
CA ASP A 679 -30.54 6.33 22.67
C ASP A 679 -31.35 7.58 23.06
N ALA A 680 -31.40 7.86 24.37
CA ALA A 680 -32.08 9.02 24.91
C ALA A 680 -31.47 10.35 24.42
N MET A 681 -30.14 10.42 24.30
CA MET A 681 -29.44 11.62 23.86
C MET A 681 -29.76 11.96 22.41
N LEU A 682 -29.84 10.95 21.53
CA LEU A 682 -30.20 11.15 20.13
C LEU A 682 -31.63 11.68 20.00
N ARG A 683 -32.57 11.16 20.79
CA ARG A 683 -33.95 11.67 20.82
C ARG A 683 -34.04 13.09 21.36
N ALA A 684 -33.27 13.41 22.41
CA ALA A 684 -33.15 14.77 22.92
C ALA A 684 -32.58 15.72 21.85
N ALA A 685 -31.60 15.28 21.05
CA ALA A 685 -31.05 16.06 19.94
C ALA A 685 -32.10 16.33 18.85
N VAL A 686 -32.94 15.34 18.49
CA VAL A 686 -34.07 15.55 17.55
C VAL A 686 -35.00 16.65 18.06
N LEU A 687 -35.40 16.60 19.34
CA LEU A 687 -36.25 17.63 19.94
C LEU A 687 -35.60 19.01 19.92
N ARG A 688 -34.31 19.09 20.27
CA ARG A 688 -33.53 20.32 20.20
C ARG A 688 -33.55 20.91 18.78
N TYR A 689 -33.27 20.11 17.75
CA TYR A 689 -33.26 20.61 16.36
C TYR A 689 -34.63 21.10 15.90
N LEU A 690 -35.71 20.39 16.24
CA LEU A 690 -37.07 20.82 15.88
C LEU A 690 -37.45 22.13 16.57
N LEU A 691 -37.03 22.33 17.82
CA LEU A 691 -37.21 23.59 18.56
C LEU A 691 -36.44 24.74 17.91
N GLU A 692 -35.17 24.53 17.54
CA GLU A 692 -34.35 25.53 16.85
C GLU A 692 -34.93 25.94 15.48
N LEU A 693 -35.64 25.03 14.82
CA LEU A 693 -36.37 25.26 13.57
C LEU A 693 -37.78 25.83 13.77
N ASN A 694 -38.20 26.05 15.02
CA ASN A 694 -39.56 26.48 15.39
C ASN A 694 -40.67 25.55 14.89
N ARG A 695 -40.38 24.25 14.70
CA ARG A 695 -41.32 23.20 14.28
C ARG A 695 -42.04 22.61 15.50
N CYS A 696 -42.71 23.48 16.28
CA CYS A 696 -43.24 23.13 17.59
C CYS A 696 -44.23 21.95 17.59
N GLY A 697 -45.09 21.85 16.57
CA GLY A 697 -46.07 20.76 16.46
C GLY A 697 -45.40 19.39 16.38
N GLU A 698 -44.42 19.24 15.48
CA GLU A 698 -43.66 18.00 15.33
C GLU A 698 -42.79 17.71 16.56
N ALA A 699 -42.23 18.76 17.17
CA ALA A 699 -41.44 18.63 18.39
C ALA A 699 -42.28 18.03 19.54
N VAL A 700 -43.56 18.40 19.67
CA VAL A 700 -44.45 17.83 20.70
C VAL A 700 -44.83 16.38 20.39
N GLU A 701 -45.08 16.03 19.13
CA GLU A 701 -45.36 14.64 18.77
C GLU A 701 -44.17 13.72 19.10
N LYS A 702 -42.96 14.14 18.70
CA LYS A 702 -41.74 13.40 19.03
C LYS A 702 -41.40 13.42 20.51
N ALA A 703 -41.78 14.47 21.23
CA ALA A 703 -41.59 14.55 22.68
C ALA A 703 -42.42 13.47 23.40
N ARG A 704 -43.67 13.24 22.98
CA ARG A 704 -44.51 12.18 23.58
C ARG A 704 -43.89 10.80 23.38
N GLU A 705 -43.38 10.51 22.18
CA GLU A 705 -42.66 9.27 21.89
C GLU A 705 -41.39 9.13 22.77
N ALA A 706 -40.59 10.20 22.88
CA ALA A 706 -39.34 10.20 23.63
C ALA A 706 -39.58 10.05 25.14
N VAL A 707 -40.54 10.76 25.72
CA VAL A 707 -40.90 10.66 27.15
C VAL A 707 -41.49 9.30 27.47
N SER A 708 -42.27 8.70 26.56
CA SER A 708 -42.78 7.34 26.75
C SER A 708 -41.65 6.31 26.81
N ALA A 709 -40.63 6.45 25.96
CA ALA A 709 -39.48 5.55 25.94
C ALA A 709 -38.47 5.81 27.09
N PHE A 710 -38.32 7.06 27.51
CA PHE A 710 -37.35 7.50 28.53
C PHE A 710 -38.00 8.40 29.59
N PRO A 711 -38.92 7.86 30.41
CA PRO A 711 -39.69 8.67 31.36
C PRO A 711 -38.87 9.23 32.53
N GLN A 712 -37.62 8.78 32.69
CA GLN A 712 -36.71 9.17 33.76
C GLN A 712 -35.39 9.77 33.23
N ASP A 713 -35.34 10.17 31.96
CA ASP A 713 -34.20 10.89 31.42
C ASP A 713 -34.44 12.41 31.52
N ALA A 714 -33.58 13.11 32.26
CA ALA A 714 -33.74 14.53 32.53
C ALA A 714 -33.67 15.39 31.25
N ALA A 715 -32.79 15.06 30.30
CA ALA A 715 -32.61 15.82 29.08
C ALA A 715 -33.81 15.64 28.13
N VAL A 716 -34.29 14.41 27.99
CA VAL A 716 -35.52 14.13 27.23
C VAL A 716 -36.71 14.90 27.80
N LEU A 717 -36.90 14.89 29.12
CA LEU A 717 -37.99 15.62 29.78
C LEU A 717 -37.84 17.14 29.64
N ALA A 718 -36.62 17.67 29.72
CA ALA A 718 -36.34 19.10 29.55
C ALA A 718 -36.75 19.57 28.15
N PHE A 719 -36.25 18.90 27.11
CA PHE A 719 -36.58 19.26 25.73
C PHE A 719 -38.04 18.96 25.40
N ALA A 720 -38.66 17.92 25.97
CA ALA A 720 -40.09 17.68 25.83
C ALA A 720 -40.94 18.83 26.40
N GLY A 721 -40.57 19.31 27.60
CA GLY A 721 -41.20 20.47 28.23
C GLY A 721 -41.08 21.73 27.37
N LEU A 722 -39.88 22.00 26.83
CA LEU A 722 -39.64 23.12 25.91
C LEU A 722 -40.45 22.98 24.62
N SER A 723 -40.56 21.77 24.04
CA SER A 723 -41.41 21.49 22.88
C SER A 723 -42.88 21.81 23.15
N ALA A 724 -43.41 21.39 24.31
CA ALA A 724 -44.77 21.70 24.70
C ALA A 724 -45.00 23.22 24.87
N ALA A 725 -44.04 23.92 25.49
CA ALA A 725 -44.08 25.38 25.61
C ALA A 725 -44.10 26.08 24.24
N CYS A 726 -43.24 25.66 23.31
CA CYS A 726 -43.19 26.14 21.92
C CYS A 726 -44.57 26.00 21.24
N ALA A 727 -45.25 24.87 21.46
CA ALA A 727 -46.56 24.60 20.87
C ALA A 727 -47.75 25.22 21.63
N GLY A 728 -47.50 25.94 22.73
CA GLY A 728 -48.55 26.53 23.58
C GLY A 728 -49.23 25.57 24.56
N ASP A 729 -48.77 24.31 24.67
CA ASP A 729 -49.27 23.33 25.66
C ASP A 729 -48.62 23.57 27.03
N THR A 730 -49.14 24.58 27.72
CA THR A 730 -48.60 25.03 29.02
C THR A 730 -48.69 23.94 30.09
N ALA A 731 -49.72 23.09 30.05
CA ALA A 731 -49.93 22.05 31.06
C ALA A 731 -48.87 20.93 30.96
N SER A 732 -48.64 20.41 29.74
CA SER A 732 -47.60 19.40 29.51
C SER A 732 -46.21 20.00 29.72
N ALA A 733 -46.00 21.26 29.33
CA ALA A 733 -44.73 21.97 29.52
C ALA A 733 -44.33 22.02 31.00
N LYS A 734 -45.19 22.51 31.88
CA LYS A 734 -44.93 22.54 33.34
C LYS A 734 -44.63 21.16 33.88
N THR A 735 -45.49 20.19 33.57
CA THR A 735 -45.37 18.80 34.05
C THR A 735 -44.02 18.17 33.70
N TRP A 736 -43.57 18.29 32.45
CA TRP A 736 -42.30 17.69 32.03
C TRP A 736 -41.07 18.46 32.51
N MET A 737 -41.13 19.80 32.53
CA MET A 737 -40.04 20.64 33.06
C MET A 737 -39.80 20.39 34.56
N GLU A 738 -40.86 20.33 35.37
CA GLU A 738 -40.77 20.03 36.80
C GLU A 738 -40.17 18.65 37.04
N ARG A 739 -40.62 17.62 36.30
CA ARG A 739 -40.04 16.28 36.37
C ARG A 739 -38.57 16.25 35.99
N SER A 740 -38.17 16.99 34.95
CA SER A 740 -36.77 17.12 34.58
C SER A 740 -35.94 17.75 35.71
N LEU A 741 -36.45 18.81 36.35
CA LEU A 741 -35.76 19.49 37.46
C LEU A 741 -35.66 18.64 38.72
N VAL A 742 -36.58 17.70 38.96
CA VAL A 742 -36.45 16.70 40.03
C VAL A 742 -35.26 15.77 39.77
N LEU A 743 -35.07 15.34 38.52
CA LEU A 743 -34.00 14.42 38.14
C LEU A 743 -32.63 15.11 38.02
N ASN A 744 -32.61 16.34 37.52
CA ASN A 744 -31.44 17.19 37.46
C ASN A 744 -31.80 18.65 37.85
N PRO A 745 -31.59 19.05 39.11
CA PRO A 745 -31.91 20.40 39.58
C PRO A 745 -31.02 21.50 38.98
N ASN A 746 -29.91 21.17 38.33
CA ASN A 746 -28.94 22.13 37.79
C ASN A 746 -29.20 22.47 36.32
N GLN A 747 -30.37 23.06 36.05
CA GLN A 747 -30.81 23.49 34.71
C GLN A 747 -31.39 24.92 34.76
N PRO A 748 -30.55 25.97 34.81
CA PRO A 748 -31.01 27.34 35.06
C PRO A 748 -31.89 27.90 33.93
N GLU A 749 -31.63 27.55 32.68
CA GLU A 749 -32.42 27.95 31.52
C GLU A 749 -33.83 27.36 31.60
N LEU A 750 -33.93 26.09 32.03
CA LEU A 750 -35.22 25.41 32.20
C LEU A 750 -36.06 26.04 33.33
N LYS A 751 -35.42 26.44 34.44
CA LYS A 751 -36.08 27.18 35.53
C LYS A 751 -36.59 28.54 35.07
N GLN A 752 -35.84 29.22 34.19
CA GLN A 752 -36.29 30.48 33.61
C GLN A 752 -37.50 30.25 32.70
N ALA A 753 -37.44 29.26 31.81
CA ALA A 753 -38.56 28.91 30.94
C ALA A 753 -39.83 28.56 31.74
N LEU A 754 -39.70 27.78 32.82
CA LEU A 754 -40.82 27.42 33.69
C LEU A 754 -41.49 28.64 34.33
N ARG A 755 -40.71 29.61 34.82
CA ARG A 755 -41.23 30.88 35.37
C ARG A 755 -41.93 31.76 34.34
N MET A 756 -41.56 31.66 33.07
CA MET A 756 -42.24 32.40 31.99
C MET A 756 -43.60 31.80 31.62
N LEU A 757 -43.91 30.60 32.09
CA LEU A 757 -45.20 29.92 31.90
C LEU A 757 -46.16 30.12 33.08
N GLU A 758 -45.69 30.71 34.18
CA GLU A 758 -46.49 31.16 35.34
C GLU A 758 -47.07 32.55 35.08
#